data_AF-A0A2I0F811-F1
#
_entry.id   AF-A0A2I0F811-F1
#
_cell.length_a   1.000
_cell.length_b   1.000
_cell.length_c   1.000
_cell.angle_alpha   90.00
_cell.angle_beta   90.00
_cell.angle_gamma   90.00
#
_symmetry.space_group_name_H-M   'P 1'
#
loop_
_entity.id
_entity.type
_entity.pdbx_description
1 polymer ?
#
loop_
_entity_poly.entity_id
_entity_poly.type
_entity_poly.pdbx_seq_one_letter_code
_entity_poly.pdbx_strand_id
1 'polypeptide(L)'
;MSGGNIRGNIMAQMTITLAFETLKAQLALAGQSIVLDEFVLANVPGLDPNTPIDRAETLPPASQIVFTGDVTQSGFVSPNAVIYSLIMDTGVGDFSFNWIGLRNKEQDVLAAISHIPTINKIKSVAGVKNGNSVTRSLMMSYIGAQNATGMTVDAATWQIDFTARLTGIDSTERLSNLDHYGDAAFLEDGYQVFKSASSYKTKLGSGYVGGLRCEATVETVISNAANDMGIYLDASWQGGLTSQWQTMVSIKASAQVLTDHVDNTGLQHYVTKLADIDSAGNVIDCRVLGGMPALERKDNAATNSEIDSSSVADKHIKLTQFWRGISNKIMAAFNARSINTAGALQGGGTLGANRTLNIKDATIDQKGAVQLADSVVSTSTSMAATPNSVRAAHVRAVDAEKNANTHTDNRVSELLGGAPAEALDTIKELGDALQENDSEIAAINATIATKATKTELAGHVGNNANPHGVTKTQVGLQHVNNWPATSATDDASSSKYAVAAAVKISMDKAIEALNRANASVNQSVIDALFPVGHLLITVNVASPNTYGYPGIWVMQGADMTLLSTKTAGGVNKITGTNTPAVPVPMHRHTASFSGNQLPNHSHGIDAYGGWNNTTPGYISGNIAPNGHSVVYSKPASAGRPSGSVSVSDTGVANATLDVRGKHLTVYMWLRTG
;
A
#
# COMPACT_ATOMS: atom_id res chain seq x y z
N MET A 1 70.69 -18.99 12.82
CA MET A 1 71.77 -19.34 13.79
C MET A 1 71.21 -20.37 14.74
N SER A 2 71.99 -21.42 15.01
CA SER A 2 71.61 -22.58 15.83
C SER A 2 70.97 -22.16 17.16
N GLY A 3 69.73 -22.58 17.37
CA GLY A 3 69.01 -22.46 18.63
C GLY A 3 69.68 -23.33 19.69
N GLY A 4 70.58 -22.71 20.45
CA GLY A 4 71.09 -23.26 21.69
C GLY A 4 69.95 -23.38 22.68
N ASN A 5 69.47 -24.60 22.87
CA ASN A 5 68.63 -25.03 23.99
C ASN A 5 69.38 -24.77 25.31
N ILE A 6 69.30 -23.55 25.84
CA ILE A 6 69.58 -23.28 27.25
C ILE A 6 68.23 -23.16 27.94
N ARG A 7 67.56 -24.30 28.09
CA ARG A 7 66.57 -24.48 29.16
C ARG A 7 67.33 -24.61 30.48
N GLY A 8 67.91 -23.51 30.94
CA GLY A 8 68.19 -23.32 32.35
C GLY A 8 66.85 -23.00 33.00
N ASN A 9 66.26 -23.96 33.70
CA ASN A 9 65.10 -23.74 34.56
C ASN A 9 65.46 -22.67 35.60
N ILE A 10 65.23 -21.39 35.30
CA ILE A 10 65.14 -20.35 36.33
C ILE A 10 63.69 -20.40 36.82
N MET A 11 63.36 -21.40 37.63
CA MET A 11 62.08 -21.43 38.33
C MET A 11 62.20 -20.45 39.50
N ALA A 12 61.50 -19.32 39.41
CA ALA A 12 61.23 -18.49 40.57
C ALA A 12 60.63 -19.39 41.66
N GLN A 13 61.34 -19.53 42.78
CA GLN A 13 60.88 -20.35 43.89
C GLN A 13 59.93 -19.52 44.73
N MET A 14 58.90 -20.18 45.26
CA MET A 14 57.96 -19.59 46.19
C MET A 14 57.73 -20.57 47.33
N THR A 15 57.74 -20.08 48.56
CA THR A 15 57.44 -20.90 49.74
C THR A 15 56.47 -20.18 50.67
N ILE A 16 55.60 -20.97 51.32
CA ILE A 16 54.74 -20.49 52.40
C ILE A 16 55.53 -20.60 53.70
N THR A 17 55.59 -19.52 54.48
CA THR A 17 56.38 -19.46 55.71
C THR A 17 55.74 -20.27 56.84
N LEU A 18 56.54 -20.66 57.84
CA LEU A 18 56.04 -21.28 59.07
C LEU A 18 55.20 -20.30 59.91
N ALA A 19 55.53 -19.01 59.84
CA ALA A 19 54.76 -17.96 60.50
C ALA A 19 53.33 -17.88 59.97
N PHE A 20 53.14 -18.07 58.65
CA PHE A 20 51.82 -18.15 58.03
C PHE A 20 50.99 -19.33 58.52
N GLU A 21 51.60 -20.51 58.66
CA GLU A 21 50.89 -21.70 59.12
C GLU A 21 50.35 -21.49 60.54
N THR A 22 51.16 -20.83 61.39
CA THR A 22 50.76 -20.45 62.74
C THR A 22 49.61 -19.44 62.71
N LEU A 23 49.71 -18.41 61.86
CA LEU A 23 48.65 -17.42 61.70
C LEU A 23 47.34 -18.04 61.20
N LYS A 24 47.42 -18.90 60.19
CA LYS A 24 46.28 -19.64 59.65
C LYS A 24 45.58 -20.44 60.75
N ALA A 25 46.33 -21.14 61.61
CA ALA A 25 45.75 -21.90 62.71
C ALA A 25 45.06 -20.98 63.75
N GLN A 26 45.66 -19.84 64.07
CA GLN A 26 45.09 -18.85 65.00
C GLN A 26 43.80 -18.23 64.46
N LEU A 27 43.79 -17.78 63.21
CA LEU A 27 42.61 -17.19 62.57
C LEU A 27 41.49 -18.21 62.38
N ALA A 28 41.83 -19.47 62.06
CA ALA A 28 40.85 -20.55 61.98
C ALA A 28 40.17 -20.84 63.33
N LEU A 29 40.92 -20.78 64.45
CA LEU A 29 40.36 -20.91 65.80
C LEU A 29 39.48 -19.71 66.20
N ALA A 30 39.82 -18.51 65.72
CA ALA A 30 39.06 -17.29 65.96
C ALA A 30 37.85 -17.10 65.02
N GLY A 31 37.69 -17.98 64.02
CA GLY A 31 36.62 -17.86 63.01
C GLY A 31 36.79 -16.65 62.08
N GLN A 32 38.01 -16.16 61.88
CA GLN A 32 38.33 -14.99 61.06
C GLN A 32 38.94 -15.39 59.71
N SER A 33 38.67 -14.61 58.66
CA SER A 33 39.25 -14.83 57.34
C SER A 33 40.72 -14.39 57.30
N ILE A 34 41.51 -15.12 56.52
CA ILE A 34 42.90 -14.78 56.23
C ILE A 34 42.93 -13.60 55.25
N VAL A 35 43.48 -12.47 55.70
CA VAL A 35 43.73 -11.29 54.87
C VAL A 35 45.23 -11.22 54.58
N LEU A 36 45.59 -11.09 53.30
CA LEU A 36 46.95 -10.79 52.86
C LEU A 36 46.83 -9.62 51.90
N ASP A 37 47.34 -8.47 52.31
CA ASP A 37 46.98 -7.17 51.75
C ASP A 37 48.18 -6.32 51.37
N GLU A 38 49.41 -6.79 51.62
CA GLU A 38 50.61 -6.02 51.31
C GLU A 38 51.74 -6.86 50.71
N PHE A 39 52.32 -6.34 49.64
CA PHE A 39 53.56 -6.83 49.06
C PHE A 39 54.75 -6.02 49.58
N VAL A 40 55.85 -6.71 49.87
CA VAL A 40 57.14 -6.14 50.26
C VAL A 40 58.18 -6.55 49.24
N LEU A 41 58.86 -5.59 48.64
CA LEU A 41 59.95 -5.82 47.69
C LEU A 41 61.28 -5.39 48.32
N ALA A 42 62.29 -6.24 48.19
CA ALA A 42 63.62 -5.97 48.71
C ALA A 42 64.72 -6.32 47.70
N ASN A 43 65.88 -5.68 47.86
CA ASN A 43 67.10 -5.98 47.15
C ASN A 43 68.11 -6.58 48.13
N VAL A 44 68.15 -7.90 48.19
CA VAL A 44 69.04 -8.67 49.07
C VAL A 44 70.35 -8.94 48.32
N PRO A 45 71.50 -8.38 48.74
CA PRO A 45 72.76 -8.57 48.03
C PRO A 45 73.18 -10.04 47.99
N GLY A 46 73.57 -10.53 46.80
CA GLY A 46 74.07 -11.89 46.62
C GLY A 46 73.02 -13.01 46.73
N LEU A 47 71.73 -12.67 46.74
CA LEU A 47 70.65 -13.66 46.73
C LEU A 47 70.70 -14.52 45.47
N ASP A 48 70.80 -15.84 45.63
CA ASP A 48 70.70 -16.80 44.53
C ASP A 48 69.24 -17.25 44.38
N PRO A 49 68.55 -16.93 43.27
CA PRO A 49 67.17 -17.34 43.07
C PRO A 49 66.97 -18.86 42.89
N ASN A 50 68.06 -19.64 42.76
CA ASN A 50 68.00 -21.08 42.57
C ASN A 50 68.14 -21.87 43.88
N THR A 51 68.51 -21.22 44.99
CA THR A 51 68.58 -21.89 46.29
C THR A 51 67.19 -22.08 46.90
N PRO A 52 66.88 -23.26 47.48
CA PRO A 52 65.65 -23.47 48.25
C PRO A 52 65.42 -22.38 49.30
N ILE A 53 64.24 -21.77 49.27
CA ILE A 53 63.83 -20.75 50.22
C ILE A 53 63.57 -21.39 51.60
N ASP A 54 64.20 -20.86 52.64
CA ASP A 54 63.93 -21.29 54.02
C ASP A 54 62.54 -20.81 54.45
N ARG A 55 61.72 -21.75 54.93
CA ARG A 55 60.36 -21.44 55.39
C ARG A 55 60.33 -20.67 56.71
N ALA A 56 61.46 -20.63 57.43
CA ALA A 56 61.65 -19.82 58.63
C ALA A 56 62.20 -18.40 58.33
N GLU A 57 62.48 -18.08 57.06
CA GLU A 57 62.99 -16.78 56.65
C GLU A 57 62.02 -15.65 57.05
N THR A 58 62.58 -14.56 57.58
CA THR A 58 61.84 -13.38 58.03
C THR A 58 61.95 -12.25 57.01
N LEU A 59 61.28 -11.13 57.27
CA LEU A 59 61.45 -9.91 56.47
C LEU A 59 62.94 -9.51 56.40
N PRO A 60 63.45 -9.14 55.21
CA PRO A 60 64.78 -8.57 55.08
C PRO A 60 64.93 -7.29 55.94
N PRO A 61 66.17 -6.94 56.32
CA PRO A 61 66.43 -5.69 57.04
C PRO A 61 65.83 -4.47 56.33
N ALA A 62 65.34 -3.50 57.10
CA ALA A 62 64.66 -2.32 56.54
C ALA A 62 65.47 -1.54 55.49
N SER A 63 66.81 -1.59 55.57
CA SER A 63 67.71 -0.97 54.58
C SER A 63 67.71 -1.65 53.20
N GLN A 64 67.20 -2.88 53.11
CA GLN A 64 67.12 -3.66 51.88
C GLN A 64 65.72 -3.60 51.26
N ILE A 65 64.69 -3.19 52.01
CA ILE A 65 63.33 -3.03 51.50
C ILE A 65 63.29 -1.78 50.63
N VAL A 66 62.94 -1.97 49.36
CA VAL A 66 62.93 -0.89 48.35
C VAL A 66 61.53 -0.39 48.03
N PHE A 67 60.50 -1.20 48.25
CA PHE A 67 59.12 -0.83 48.00
C PHE A 67 58.16 -1.66 48.84
N THR A 68 57.10 -1.01 49.33
CA THR A 68 55.94 -1.66 49.95
C THR A 68 54.70 -1.14 49.25
N GLY A 69 53.74 -2.01 48.96
CA GLY A 69 52.53 -1.64 48.24
C GLY A 69 51.39 -2.58 48.54
N ASP A 70 50.18 -2.05 48.57
CA ASP A 70 48.99 -2.84 48.81
C ASP A 70 48.74 -3.83 47.65
N VAL A 71 48.11 -4.96 47.95
CA VAL A 71 47.66 -5.93 46.93
C VAL A 71 46.67 -5.23 46.00
N THR A 72 47.01 -5.17 44.71
CA THR A 72 46.18 -4.52 43.70
C THR A 72 45.02 -5.39 43.21
N GLN A 73 45.23 -6.71 43.15
CA GLN A 73 44.22 -7.69 42.72
C GLN A 73 44.40 -9.00 43.48
N SER A 74 43.29 -9.67 43.75
CA SER A 74 43.30 -11.01 44.34
C SER A 74 42.13 -11.86 43.82
N GLY A 75 42.28 -13.18 43.86
CA GLY A 75 41.24 -14.11 43.41
C GLY A 75 41.56 -15.55 43.74
N PHE A 76 40.57 -16.43 43.60
CA PHE A 76 40.78 -17.88 43.74
C PHE A 76 41.05 -18.52 42.38
N VAL A 77 41.93 -19.52 42.35
CA VAL A 77 42.23 -20.36 41.17
C VAL A 77 41.56 -21.73 41.31
N SER A 78 41.46 -22.21 42.54
CA SER A 78 40.73 -23.43 42.91
C SER A 78 40.33 -23.37 44.39
N PRO A 79 39.51 -24.30 44.92
CA PRO A 79 39.18 -24.33 46.35
C PRO A 79 40.38 -24.35 47.30
N ASN A 80 41.55 -24.82 46.83
CA ASN A 80 42.79 -24.94 47.61
C ASN A 80 43.91 -23.99 47.13
N ALA A 81 43.62 -23.04 46.24
CA ALA A 81 44.64 -22.10 45.75
C ALA A 81 44.06 -20.72 45.48
N VAL A 82 44.74 -19.69 45.99
CA VAL A 82 44.41 -18.27 45.79
C VAL A 82 45.64 -17.53 45.28
N ILE A 83 45.45 -16.43 44.56
CA ILE A 83 46.53 -15.64 43.98
C ILE A 83 46.37 -14.17 44.34
N TYR A 84 47.49 -13.50 44.58
CA TYR A 84 47.59 -12.08 44.89
C TYR A 84 48.52 -11.43 43.89
N SER A 85 48.19 -10.20 43.48
CA SER A 85 48.99 -9.46 42.50
C SER A 85 49.24 -8.02 42.92
N LEU A 86 50.45 -7.56 42.63
CA LEU A 86 50.90 -6.18 42.70
C LEU A 86 51.17 -5.66 41.29
N ILE A 87 50.44 -4.65 40.87
CA ILE A 87 50.67 -3.90 39.63
C ILE A 87 51.38 -2.60 39.98
N MET A 88 52.61 -2.43 39.51
CA MET A 88 53.35 -1.18 39.61
C MET A 88 53.40 -0.51 38.24
N ASP A 89 52.66 0.59 38.10
CA ASP A 89 52.64 1.38 36.88
C ASP A 89 53.98 2.11 36.63
N THR A 90 54.04 2.89 35.54
CA THR A 90 55.25 3.65 35.20
C THR A 90 55.55 4.82 36.14
N GLY A 91 54.67 5.17 37.08
CA GLY A 91 54.85 6.25 38.06
C GLY A 91 55.68 5.86 39.28
N VAL A 92 55.94 4.57 39.48
CA VAL A 92 56.69 3.99 40.61
C VAL A 92 58.10 3.56 40.18
N GLY A 93 59.12 3.78 41.01
CA GLY A 93 60.55 3.57 40.70
C GLY A 93 61.40 4.78 41.13
N ASP A 94 62.72 4.82 40.94
CA ASP A 94 63.64 3.81 40.40
C ASP A 94 64.19 2.92 41.54
N PHE A 95 64.13 1.59 41.38
CA PHE A 95 64.77 0.65 42.31
C PHE A 95 65.00 -0.71 41.66
N SER A 96 65.91 -1.50 42.23
CA SER A 96 66.11 -2.91 41.88
C SER A 96 65.57 -3.78 43.01
N PHE A 97 65.03 -4.95 42.68
CA PHE A 97 64.58 -5.92 43.69
C PHE A 97 64.81 -7.34 43.18
N ASN A 98 65.08 -8.25 44.10
CA ASN A 98 65.25 -9.69 43.84
C ASN A 98 64.50 -10.57 44.86
N TRP A 99 63.84 -9.94 45.83
CA TRP A 99 63.09 -10.59 46.89
C TRP A 99 61.67 -10.03 46.95
N ILE A 100 60.68 -10.91 47.07
CA ILE A 100 59.25 -10.56 47.14
C ILE A 100 58.63 -11.27 48.32
N GLY A 101 57.97 -10.51 49.20
CA GLY A 101 57.17 -11.01 50.31
C GLY A 101 55.71 -10.62 50.16
N LEU A 102 54.82 -11.52 50.55
CA LEU A 102 53.39 -11.23 50.75
C LEU A 102 53.12 -11.31 52.25
N ARG A 103 52.56 -10.27 52.86
CA ARG A 103 52.30 -10.23 54.30
C ARG A 103 50.85 -9.85 54.64
N ASN A 104 50.45 -10.19 55.86
CA ASN A 104 49.31 -9.58 56.54
C ASN A 104 49.79 -8.29 57.23
N LYS A 105 49.22 -7.15 56.84
CA LYS A 105 49.63 -5.82 57.32
C LYS A 105 49.25 -5.56 58.77
N GLU A 106 48.11 -6.09 59.23
CA GLU A 106 47.59 -5.86 60.59
C GLU A 106 48.40 -6.60 61.65
N GLN A 107 48.76 -7.85 61.38
CA GLN A 107 49.43 -8.77 62.31
C GLN A 107 50.96 -8.81 62.10
N ASP A 108 51.45 -8.09 61.08
CA ASP A 108 52.85 -8.06 60.64
C ASP A 108 53.45 -9.45 60.40
N VAL A 109 52.66 -10.35 59.81
CA VAL A 109 53.06 -11.73 59.53
C VAL A 109 53.38 -11.91 58.05
N LEU A 110 54.61 -12.28 57.76
CA LEU A 110 55.05 -12.66 56.43
C LEU A 110 54.45 -14.02 56.05
N ALA A 111 53.66 -14.06 54.98
CA ALA A 111 52.88 -15.22 54.58
C ALA A 111 53.58 -16.11 53.54
N ALA A 112 54.18 -15.47 52.54
CA ALA A 112 54.95 -16.16 51.51
C ALA A 112 56.11 -15.33 51.02
N ILE A 113 57.12 -16.04 50.52
CA ILE A 113 58.37 -15.49 50.03
C ILE A 113 58.61 -16.03 48.63
N SER A 114 59.12 -15.19 47.75
CA SER A 114 59.66 -15.59 46.46
C SER A 114 60.99 -14.89 46.17
N HIS A 115 61.98 -15.68 45.78
CA HIS A 115 63.27 -15.19 45.30
C HIS A 115 63.28 -15.25 43.77
N ILE A 116 63.74 -14.16 43.17
CA ILE A 116 63.78 -13.99 41.71
C ILE A 116 65.13 -13.39 41.30
N PRO A 117 65.55 -13.54 40.04
CA PRO A 117 66.65 -12.73 39.51
C PRO A 117 66.39 -11.24 39.74
N THR A 118 67.45 -10.43 39.88
CA THR A 118 67.31 -8.99 40.10
C THR A 118 66.59 -8.31 38.95
N ILE A 119 65.53 -7.55 39.27
CA ILE A 119 64.71 -6.82 38.31
C ILE A 119 64.75 -5.34 38.63
N ASN A 120 64.87 -4.52 37.59
CA ASN A 120 64.91 -3.07 37.70
C ASN A 120 63.52 -2.49 37.41
N LYS A 121 62.95 -1.79 38.39
CA LYS A 121 61.78 -0.93 38.22
C LYS A 121 62.26 0.48 37.91
N ILE A 122 61.83 0.99 36.76
CA ILE A 122 62.21 2.29 36.23
C ILE A 122 60.96 3.18 36.20
N LYS A 123 61.07 4.37 36.78
CA LYS A 123 60.02 5.38 36.76
C LYS A 123 60.09 6.21 35.48
N SER A 124 58.93 6.48 34.87
CA SER A 124 58.80 7.40 33.76
C SER A 124 58.98 8.84 34.24
N VAL A 125 59.83 9.58 33.54
CA VAL A 125 59.98 11.03 33.67
C VAL A 125 59.64 11.64 32.32
N ALA A 126 58.54 12.40 32.26
CA ALA A 126 58.03 12.97 31.03
C ALA A 126 59.12 13.76 30.29
N GLY A 127 59.36 13.41 29.02
CA GLY A 127 60.35 14.04 28.15
C GLY A 127 61.81 13.66 28.42
N VAL A 128 62.12 12.82 29.42
CA VAL A 128 63.50 12.49 29.82
C VAL A 128 63.77 10.99 29.79
N LYS A 129 62.89 10.16 30.35
CA LYS A 129 63.13 8.72 30.54
C LYS A 129 61.81 7.95 30.49
N ASN A 130 61.76 6.93 29.64
CA ASN A 130 60.64 5.99 29.63
C ASN A 130 60.83 4.94 30.73
N GLY A 131 59.87 4.84 31.64
CA GLY A 131 59.80 3.80 32.66
C GLY A 131 59.17 2.51 32.15
N ASN A 132 59.16 1.49 33.01
CA ASN A 132 58.50 0.21 32.73
C ASN A 132 57.32 -0.02 33.68
N SER A 133 56.30 -0.76 33.25
CA SER A 133 55.28 -1.31 34.15
C SER A 133 55.69 -2.71 34.56
N VAL A 134 55.52 -3.06 35.84
CA VAL A 134 55.89 -4.38 36.36
C VAL A 134 54.74 -4.94 37.18
N THR A 135 54.24 -6.10 36.78
CA THR A 135 53.25 -6.87 37.53
C THR A 135 53.90 -8.08 38.18
N ARG A 136 53.61 -8.32 39.46
CA ARG A 136 54.05 -9.52 40.20
C ARG A 136 52.85 -10.22 40.81
N SER A 137 52.84 -11.54 40.69
CA SER A 137 51.77 -12.39 41.22
C SER A 137 52.37 -13.51 42.06
N LEU A 138 51.76 -13.77 43.22
CA LEU A 138 52.14 -14.84 44.13
C LEU A 138 50.92 -15.75 44.37
N MET A 139 51.10 -17.04 44.11
CA MET A 139 50.04 -18.06 44.29
C MET A 139 50.22 -18.80 45.61
N MET A 140 49.24 -18.66 46.50
CA MET A 140 49.18 -19.36 47.77
C MET A 140 48.37 -20.66 47.61
N SER A 141 49.03 -21.82 47.73
CA SER A 141 48.39 -23.13 47.66
C SER A 141 48.36 -23.81 49.04
N TYR A 142 47.17 -24.01 49.59
CA TYR A 142 46.96 -24.73 50.84
C TYR A 142 45.50 -25.22 50.96
N ILE A 143 45.29 -26.29 51.73
CA ILE A 143 43.95 -26.88 51.89
C ILE A 143 42.96 -25.83 52.43
N GLY A 144 41.84 -25.69 51.73
CA GLY A 144 40.74 -24.79 52.05
C GLY A 144 41.02 -23.31 51.78
N ALA A 145 42.01 -22.96 50.97
CA ALA A 145 42.44 -21.58 50.76
C ALA A 145 41.30 -20.61 50.39
N GLN A 146 40.41 -21.01 49.48
CA GLN A 146 39.29 -20.17 49.08
C GLN A 146 38.35 -19.83 50.25
N ASN A 147 38.01 -20.84 51.06
CA ASN A 147 37.15 -20.67 52.22
C ASN A 147 37.84 -19.87 53.32
N ALA A 148 39.14 -20.13 53.55
CA ALA A 148 39.92 -19.45 54.57
C ALA A 148 40.11 -17.96 54.29
N THR A 149 40.19 -17.54 53.02
CA THR A 149 40.31 -16.12 52.65
C THR A 149 38.97 -15.45 52.35
N GLY A 150 37.91 -16.23 52.10
CA GLY A 150 36.59 -15.72 51.68
C GLY A 150 36.54 -15.18 50.25
N MET A 151 37.50 -15.53 49.39
CA MET A 151 37.58 -15.01 48.01
C MET A 151 36.52 -15.63 47.08
N THR A 152 35.72 -14.78 46.45
CA THR A 152 34.64 -15.19 45.52
C THR A 152 34.91 -14.84 44.05
N VAL A 153 35.98 -14.09 43.76
CA VAL A 153 36.36 -13.68 42.39
C VAL A 153 37.35 -14.69 41.81
N ASP A 154 37.02 -15.28 40.66
CA ASP A 154 37.91 -16.19 39.93
C ASP A 154 39.09 -15.41 39.34
N ALA A 155 40.31 -15.87 39.62
CA ALA A 155 41.55 -15.29 39.11
C ALA A 155 41.67 -15.34 37.58
N ALA A 156 40.95 -16.25 36.91
CA ALA A 156 40.89 -16.34 35.45
C ALA A 156 40.29 -15.07 34.79
N THR A 157 39.57 -14.25 35.55
CA THR A 157 38.92 -13.03 35.03
C THR A 157 39.89 -11.90 34.69
N TRP A 158 41.08 -11.88 35.28
CA TRP A 158 42.06 -10.78 35.11
C TRP A 158 43.46 -11.23 34.69
N GLN A 159 43.75 -12.54 34.67
CA GLN A 159 45.01 -13.06 34.14
C GLN A 159 44.98 -13.14 32.60
N ILE A 160 44.94 -12.00 31.92
CA ILE A 160 44.97 -11.93 30.45
C ILE A 160 46.40 -12.23 29.96
N ASP A 161 46.57 -13.29 29.17
CA ASP A 161 47.76 -13.49 28.34
C ASP A 161 47.74 -12.48 27.19
N PHE A 162 48.36 -11.32 27.42
CA PHE A 162 48.42 -10.25 26.43
C PHE A 162 49.22 -10.64 25.20
N THR A 163 50.21 -11.53 25.30
CA THR A 163 51.00 -11.97 24.15
C THR A 163 50.13 -12.79 23.22
N ALA A 164 49.48 -13.84 23.72
CA ALA A 164 48.58 -14.67 22.92
C ALA A 164 47.43 -13.85 22.33
N ARG A 165 46.87 -12.93 23.13
CA ARG A 165 45.79 -12.05 22.67
C ARG A 165 46.22 -11.09 21.56
N LEU A 166 47.37 -10.43 21.70
CA LEU A 166 47.86 -9.49 20.68
C LEU A 166 48.26 -10.23 19.40
N THR A 167 48.97 -11.37 19.50
CA THR A 167 49.28 -12.19 18.32
C THR A 167 48.01 -12.74 17.65
N GLY A 168 46.98 -13.05 18.44
CA GLY A 168 45.68 -13.46 17.93
C GLY A 168 44.96 -12.33 17.19
N ILE A 169 45.03 -11.10 17.69
CA ILE A 169 44.47 -9.91 17.03
C ILE A 169 45.18 -9.63 15.71
N ASP A 170 46.52 -9.55 15.71
CA ASP A 170 47.32 -9.31 14.49
C ASP A 170 47.06 -10.40 13.44
N SER A 171 46.98 -11.67 13.85
CA SER A 171 46.68 -12.78 12.96
C SER A 171 45.24 -12.72 12.42
N THR A 172 44.28 -12.30 13.25
CA THR A 172 42.88 -12.11 12.82
C THR A 172 42.76 -10.99 11.81
N GLU A 173 43.45 -9.86 12.02
CA GLU A 173 43.49 -8.76 11.06
C GLU A 173 44.12 -9.22 9.73
N ARG A 174 45.27 -9.90 9.78
CA ARG A 174 45.93 -10.45 8.58
C ARG A 174 45.02 -11.41 7.83
N LEU A 175 44.35 -12.35 8.51
CA LEU A 175 43.42 -13.28 7.88
C LEU A 175 42.19 -12.57 7.31
N SER A 176 41.64 -11.56 8.00
CA SER A 176 40.55 -10.74 7.47
C SER A 176 40.96 -10.00 6.19
N ASN A 177 42.18 -9.48 6.16
CA ASN A 177 42.73 -8.85 4.96
C ASN A 177 42.99 -9.88 3.86
N LEU A 178 43.44 -11.09 4.20
CA LEU A 178 43.62 -12.19 3.25
C LEU A 178 42.29 -12.64 2.64
N ASP A 179 41.23 -12.76 3.44
CA ASP A 179 39.88 -13.09 2.95
C ASP A 179 39.31 -11.99 2.04
N HIS A 180 39.65 -10.72 2.31
CA HIS A 180 39.16 -9.59 1.55
C HIS A 180 39.94 -9.34 0.25
N TYR A 181 41.27 -9.39 0.32
CA TYR A 181 42.16 -9.02 -0.77
C TYR A 181 42.73 -10.22 -1.53
N GLY A 182 42.62 -11.44 -0.97
CA GLY A 182 43.26 -12.62 -1.49
C GLY A 182 44.75 -12.70 -1.18
N ASP A 183 45.45 -13.64 -1.81
CA ASP A 183 46.88 -13.87 -1.61
C ASP A 183 47.73 -12.61 -1.87
N ALA A 184 47.36 -11.82 -2.88
CA ALA A 184 47.90 -10.48 -3.09
C ALA A 184 46.95 -9.58 -3.91
N ALA A 185 46.87 -8.30 -3.55
CA ALA A 185 46.16 -7.28 -4.32
C ALA A 185 46.80 -5.90 -4.18
N PHE A 186 46.77 -5.11 -5.25
CA PHE A 186 47.36 -3.78 -5.32
C PHE A 186 46.31 -2.71 -5.60
N LEU A 187 46.40 -1.59 -4.90
CA LEU A 187 45.47 -0.47 -5.06
C LEU A 187 46.00 0.50 -6.09
N GLU A 188 45.19 0.81 -7.11
CA GLU A 188 45.53 1.73 -8.19
C GLU A 188 46.92 1.41 -8.81
N ASP A 189 47.80 2.40 -8.85
CA ASP A 189 49.16 2.29 -9.37
C ASP A 189 50.18 1.80 -8.32
N GLY A 190 49.74 1.43 -7.12
CA GLY A 190 50.61 1.02 -6.02
C GLY A 190 51.51 -0.16 -6.38
N TYR A 191 52.82 0.01 -6.19
CA TYR A 191 53.86 -0.97 -6.59
C TYR A 191 53.91 -1.31 -8.09
N GLN A 192 53.29 -0.51 -8.97
CA GLN A 192 53.43 -0.72 -10.41
C GLN A 192 54.89 -0.61 -10.83
N VAL A 193 55.39 -1.63 -11.53
CA VAL A 193 56.73 -1.60 -12.10
C VAL A 193 56.71 -0.81 -13.40
N PHE A 194 57.67 0.09 -13.58
CA PHE A 194 57.84 0.84 -14.82
C PHE A 194 59.33 1.05 -15.12
N LYS A 195 59.64 1.21 -16.40
CA LYS A 195 61.00 1.49 -16.88
C LYS A 195 61.24 3.00 -16.88
N SER A 196 62.35 3.42 -16.28
CA SER A 196 62.80 4.81 -16.21
C SER A 196 64.25 4.89 -16.68
N ALA A 197 64.44 5.38 -17.91
CA ALA A 197 65.71 5.36 -18.63
C ALA A 197 66.33 3.94 -18.68
N SER A 198 67.49 3.74 -18.05
CA SER A 198 68.19 2.44 -17.98
C SER A 198 67.88 1.62 -16.72
N SER A 199 66.92 2.05 -15.91
CA SER A 199 66.55 1.40 -14.63
C SER A 199 65.06 1.02 -14.58
N TYR A 200 64.70 0.10 -13.69
CA TYR A 200 63.32 -0.24 -13.37
C TYR A 200 62.98 0.27 -11.98
N LYS A 201 61.76 0.78 -11.81
CA LYS A 201 61.27 1.35 -10.55
C LYS A 201 59.87 0.84 -10.22
N THR A 202 59.52 0.84 -8.94
CA THR A 202 58.13 0.69 -8.49
C THR A 202 57.52 2.05 -8.15
N LYS A 203 56.27 2.29 -8.52
CA LYS A 203 55.51 3.46 -8.06
C LYS A 203 55.20 3.39 -6.56
N LEU A 204 55.04 4.55 -5.94
CA LEU A 204 54.46 4.68 -4.60
C LEU A 204 53.00 4.20 -4.58
N GLY A 205 52.50 3.84 -3.40
CA GLY A 205 51.12 3.40 -3.17
C GLY A 205 51.04 2.21 -2.23
N SER A 206 49.90 1.53 -2.21
CA SER A 206 49.62 0.46 -1.26
C SER A 206 49.20 -0.84 -1.93
N GLY A 207 49.47 -1.94 -1.24
CA GLY A 207 48.98 -3.27 -1.60
C GLY A 207 48.86 -4.17 -0.35
N TYR A 208 48.27 -5.34 -0.53
CA TYR A 208 48.19 -6.38 0.49
C TYR A 208 48.86 -7.63 -0.05
N VAL A 209 49.74 -8.26 0.73
CA VAL A 209 50.45 -9.49 0.37
C VAL A 209 50.42 -10.44 1.56
N GLY A 210 49.86 -11.64 1.39
CA GLY A 210 49.63 -12.58 2.49
C GLY A 210 48.76 -12.03 3.62
N GLY A 211 47.90 -11.04 3.32
CA GLY A 211 47.10 -10.28 4.29
C GLY A 211 47.82 -9.14 5.01
N LEU A 212 49.12 -8.93 4.76
CA LEU A 212 49.89 -7.82 5.33
C LEU A 212 49.76 -6.57 4.46
N ARG A 213 49.44 -5.42 5.08
CA ARG A 213 49.36 -4.14 4.37
C ARG A 213 50.77 -3.61 4.07
N CYS A 214 51.08 -3.53 2.79
CA CYS A 214 52.34 -3.03 2.26
C CYS A 214 52.15 -1.59 1.78
N GLU A 215 52.98 -0.67 2.26
CA GLU A 215 52.91 0.75 1.87
C GLU A 215 54.27 1.25 1.39
N ALA A 216 54.29 1.83 0.19
CA ALA A 216 55.43 2.49 -0.40
C ALA A 216 55.13 3.99 -0.49
N THR A 217 55.89 4.80 0.25
CA THR A 217 55.73 6.27 0.26
C THR A 217 56.56 6.97 -0.81
N VAL A 218 57.49 6.25 -1.44
CA VAL A 218 58.39 6.77 -2.49
C VAL A 218 58.56 5.75 -3.61
N GLU A 219 58.88 6.24 -4.81
CA GLU A 219 59.31 5.36 -5.89
C GLU A 219 60.66 4.72 -5.54
N THR A 220 60.75 3.40 -5.69
CA THR A 220 61.95 2.64 -5.31
C THR A 220 62.61 2.07 -6.56
N VAL A 221 63.94 2.28 -6.68
CA VAL A 221 64.74 1.67 -7.75
C VAL A 221 64.95 0.19 -7.45
N ILE A 222 64.65 -0.66 -8.42
CA ILE A 222 64.78 -2.11 -8.28
C ILE A 222 66.22 -2.48 -8.59
N SER A 223 66.96 -2.92 -7.56
CA SER A 223 68.34 -3.39 -7.73
C SER A 223 68.39 -4.72 -8.48
N ASN A 224 69.40 -4.89 -9.34
CA ASN A 224 69.67 -6.11 -10.10
C ASN A 224 68.58 -6.52 -11.12
N ALA A 225 67.64 -5.62 -11.45
CA ALA A 225 66.65 -5.89 -12.50
C ALA A 225 67.33 -5.92 -13.88
N ALA A 226 67.15 -7.03 -14.60
CA ALA A 226 67.63 -7.23 -15.96
C ALA A 226 66.51 -7.82 -16.83
N ASN A 227 66.77 -7.95 -18.14
CA ASN A 227 65.86 -8.64 -19.04
C ASN A 227 65.72 -10.11 -18.63
N ASP A 228 64.56 -10.70 -18.93
CA ASP A 228 64.22 -12.09 -18.59
C ASP A 228 64.15 -12.37 -17.07
N MET A 229 63.77 -11.36 -16.27
CA MET A 229 63.59 -11.49 -14.82
C MET A 229 62.17 -11.14 -14.38
N GLY A 230 61.70 -11.83 -13.34
CA GLY A 230 60.51 -11.44 -12.58
C GLY A 230 60.86 -10.49 -11.44
N ILE A 231 59.96 -9.54 -11.19
CA ILE A 231 60.03 -8.62 -10.05
C ILE A 231 59.02 -9.08 -9.00
N TYR A 232 59.47 -9.24 -7.76
CA TYR A 232 58.67 -9.75 -6.65
C TYR A 232 58.66 -8.77 -5.49
N LEU A 233 57.53 -8.69 -4.79
CA LEU A 233 57.37 -8.04 -3.51
C LEU A 233 57.38 -9.10 -2.42
N ASP A 234 58.28 -8.94 -1.46
CA ASP A 234 58.45 -9.81 -0.30
C ASP A 234 58.10 -9.02 0.97
N ALA A 235 57.05 -9.45 1.67
CA ALA A 235 56.48 -8.81 2.84
C ALA A 235 56.55 -9.70 4.09
N SER A 236 56.91 -9.13 5.24
CA SER A 236 56.96 -9.82 6.53
C SER A 236 56.52 -8.91 7.67
N TRP A 237 55.92 -9.49 8.72
CA TRP A 237 55.50 -8.74 9.92
C TRP A 237 56.62 -8.77 10.97
N GLN A 238 57.19 -7.61 11.30
CA GLN A 238 58.38 -7.53 12.16
C GLN A 238 58.24 -6.46 13.24
N GLY A 239 58.76 -6.74 14.44
CA GLY A 239 58.85 -5.79 15.54
C GLY A 239 60.12 -4.94 15.48
N GLY A 240 60.00 -3.62 15.61
CA GLY A 240 61.12 -2.68 15.69
C GLY A 240 61.69 -2.50 17.11
N LEU A 241 62.81 -1.79 17.22
CA LEU A 241 63.50 -1.48 18.50
C LEU A 241 62.63 -0.69 19.50
N THR A 242 61.56 -0.05 19.03
CA THR A 242 60.58 0.69 19.83
C THR A 242 59.35 -0.14 20.20
N SER A 243 59.37 -1.47 19.95
CA SER A 243 58.23 -2.38 20.10
C SER A 243 57.03 -2.12 19.16
N GLN A 244 57.19 -1.25 18.16
CA GLN A 244 56.19 -1.08 17.09
C GLN A 244 56.36 -2.21 16.07
N TRP A 245 55.31 -3.01 15.88
CA TRP A 245 55.23 -3.99 14.80
C TRP A 245 54.76 -3.33 13.51
N GLN A 246 55.38 -3.66 12.38
CA GLN A 246 55.03 -3.14 11.07
C GLN A 246 55.38 -4.13 9.95
N THR A 247 54.75 -3.96 8.79
CA THR A 247 55.06 -4.74 7.59
C THR A 247 56.35 -4.23 6.97
N MET A 248 57.37 -5.07 6.96
CA MET A 248 58.61 -4.84 6.24
C MET A 248 58.47 -5.36 4.82
N VAL A 249 58.80 -4.50 3.84
CA VAL A 249 58.68 -4.79 2.42
C VAL A 249 60.05 -4.71 1.75
N SER A 250 60.36 -5.68 0.90
CA SER A 250 61.53 -5.65 0.02
C SER A 250 61.15 -6.03 -1.41
N ILE A 251 61.77 -5.37 -2.40
CA ILE A 251 61.56 -5.67 -3.82
C ILE A 251 62.76 -6.45 -4.35
N LYS A 252 62.51 -7.60 -4.96
CA LYS A 252 63.54 -8.53 -5.44
C LYS A 252 63.37 -8.80 -6.93
N ALA A 253 64.45 -8.69 -7.69
CA ALA A 253 64.53 -9.17 -9.07
C ALA A 253 65.10 -10.59 -9.08
N SER A 254 64.47 -11.52 -9.80
CA SER A 254 64.90 -12.91 -9.88
C SER A 254 64.54 -13.56 -11.22
N ALA A 255 65.48 -14.30 -11.79
CA ALA A 255 65.23 -15.16 -12.96
C ALA A 255 64.44 -16.44 -12.59
N GLN A 256 64.38 -16.78 -11.30
CA GLN A 256 63.60 -17.91 -10.78
C GLN A 256 62.33 -17.42 -10.06
N VAL A 257 61.30 -18.27 -10.02
CA VAL A 257 60.07 -18.00 -9.28
C VAL A 257 60.34 -18.00 -7.79
N LEU A 258 59.99 -16.90 -7.11
CA LEU A 258 60.04 -16.79 -5.65
C LEU A 258 58.67 -17.14 -5.06
N THR A 259 58.68 -17.75 -3.87
CA THR A 259 57.49 -18.17 -3.13
C THR A 259 57.63 -17.82 -1.65
N ASP A 260 56.53 -17.92 -0.91
CA ASP A 260 56.49 -17.74 0.53
C ASP A 260 57.53 -18.62 1.23
N HIS A 261 58.22 -18.06 2.22
CA HIS A 261 59.30 -18.75 2.92
C HIS A 261 59.46 -18.24 4.35
N VAL A 262 60.21 -19.00 5.14
CA VAL A 262 60.66 -18.57 6.48
C VAL A 262 62.13 -18.23 6.40
N ASP A 263 62.52 -17.08 6.92
CA ASP A 263 63.92 -16.66 6.91
C ASP A 263 64.77 -17.37 7.99
N ASN A 264 66.07 -17.10 8.00
CA ASN A 264 67.01 -17.71 8.96
C ASN A 264 66.81 -17.24 10.41
N THR A 265 65.91 -16.28 10.64
CA THR A 265 65.53 -15.75 11.96
C THR A 265 64.18 -16.28 12.44
N GLY A 266 63.47 -17.05 11.61
CA GLY A 266 62.18 -17.66 11.93
C GLY A 266 60.98 -16.78 11.57
N LEU A 267 61.17 -15.69 10.83
CA LEU A 267 60.09 -14.80 10.38
C LEU A 267 59.45 -15.34 9.09
N GLN A 268 58.13 -15.29 9.03
CA GLN A 268 57.38 -15.66 7.83
C GLN A 268 57.37 -14.51 6.82
N HIS A 269 57.73 -14.83 5.59
CA HIS A 269 57.70 -13.95 4.43
C HIS A 269 56.63 -14.42 3.45
N TYR A 270 55.83 -13.48 2.96
CA TYR A 270 54.82 -13.66 1.93
C TYR A 270 55.28 -12.95 0.65
N VAL A 271 55.30 -13.66 -0.46
CA VAL A 271 55.94 -13.21 -1.70
C VAL A 271 54.96 -13.27 -2.86
N THR A 272 54.86 -12.18 -3.62
CA THR A 272 54.04 -12.13 -4.83
C THR A 272 54.79 -11.49 -5.99
N LYS A 273 54.46 -11.89 -7.22
CA LYS A 273 55.04 -11.32 -8.43
C LYS A 273 54.34 -10.00 -8.78
N LEU A 274 55.11 -8.95 -8.98
CA LEU A 274 54.63 -7.64 -9.44
C LEU A 274 54.64 -7.55 -10.98
N ALA A 275 55.71 -8.01 -11.62
CA ALA A 275 55.86 -7.88 -13.07
C ALA A 275 56.88 -8.90 -13.62
N ASP A 276 56.82 -9.12 -14.93
CA ASP A 276 57.88 -9.78 -15.70
C ASP A 276 58.54 -8.76 -16.65
N ILE A 277 59.87 -8.82 -16.75
CA ILE A 277 60.65 -8.05 -17.72
C ILE A 277 60.99 -8.97 -18.88
N ASP A 278 60.46 -8.68 -20.07
CA ASP A 278 60.71 -9.51 -21.25
C ASP A 278 62.15 -9.36 -21.79
N SER A 279 62.49 -10.16 -22.79
CA SER A 279 63.82 -10.17 -23.43
C SER A 279 64.19 -8.84 -24.11
N ALA A 280 63.19 -8.02 -24.48
CA ALA A 280 63.37 -6.67 -25.02
C ALA A 280 63.42 -5.58 -23.92
N GLY A 281 63.21 -5.97 -22.67
CA GLY A 281 63.17 -5.07 -21.52
C GLY A 281 61.87 -4.27 -21.40
N ASN A 282 60.76 -4.78 -21.93
CA ASN A 282 59.42 -4.26 -21.66
C ASN A 282 58.89 -4.86 -20.35
N VAL A 283 58.08 -4.08 -19.63
CA VAL A 283 57.48 -4.51 -18.37
C VAL A 283 56.07 -5.04 -18.64
N ILE A 284 55.82 -6.26 -18.22
CA ILE A 284 54.51 -6.91 -18.23
C ILE A 284 53.99 -6.89 -16.80
N ASP A 285 52.91 -6.14 -16.55
CA ASP A 285 52.30 -6.04 -15.23
C ASP A 285 51.61 -7.37 -14.86
N CYS A 286 51.98 -7.95 -13.73
CA CYS A 286 51.43 -9.20 -13.20
C CYS A 286 50.63 -8.98 -11.92
N ARG A 287 50.47 -7.73 -11.47
CA ARG A 287 49.72 -7.40 -10.26
C ARG A 287 48.24 -7.73 -10.43
N VAL A 288 47.64 -8.23 -9.36
CA VAL A 288 46.18 -8.27 -9.22
C VAL A 288 45.73 -6.91 -8.72
N LEU A 289 44.96 -6.18 -9.52
CA LEU A 289 44.44 -4.86 -9.13
C LEU A 289 43.13 -5.03 -8.33
N GLY A 290 43.12 -4.51 -7.10
CA GLY A 290 41.97 -4.56 -6.20
C GLY A 290 41.74 -5.90 -5.49
N GLY A 291 41.15 -5.83 -4.29
CA GLY A 291 40.71 -6.98 -3.49
C GLY A 291 39.54 -7.72 -4.11
N MET A 292 39.48 -9.03 -3.87
CA MET A 292 38.98 -9.98 -4.85
C MET A 292 37.54 -9.72 -5.34
N PRO A 293 37.28 -9.94 -6.65
CA PRO A 293 35.99 -10.41 -7.19
C PRO A 293 35.42 -11.69 -6.54
N ALA A 294 36.08 -12.26 -5.53
CA ALA A 294 35.76 -13.52 -4.86
C ALA A 294 35.02 -13.36 -3.52
N LEU A 295 34.85 -12.13 -3.02
CA LEU A 295 33.84 -11.83 -2.00
C LEU A 295 32.42 -11.69 -2.60
N GLU A 296 32.28 -11.80 -3.92
CA GLU A 296 30.98 -12.19 -4.50
C GLU A 296 30.71 -13.64 -4.12
N ARG A 297 29.71 -13.88 -3.26
CA ARG A 297 29.08 -15.19 -3.12
C ARG A 297 28.70 -15.71 -4.50
N LYS A 298 29.50 -16.62 -5.07
CA LYS A 298 29.26 -17.28 -6.36
C LYS A 298 28.13 -18.30 -6.27
N ASP A 299 27.91 -18.81 -5.07
CA ASP A 299 26.76 -19.58 -4.65
C ASP A 299 25.50 -18.74 -4.81
N ASN A 300 24.89 -18.91 -5.99
CA ASN A 300 23.63 -18.35 -6.44
C ASN A 300 23.69 -16.95 -7.08
N ALA A 301 24.80 -16.57 -7.72
CA ALA A 301 24.88 -15.34 -8.52
C ALA A 301 24.13 -15.48 -9.85
N ALA A 302 23.39 -14.43 -10.25
CA ALA A 302 22.69 -14.38 -11.52
C ALA A 302 23.68 -14.19 -12.69
N THR A 303 23.47 -14.93 -13.78
CA THR A 303 24.18 -14.70 -15.03
C THR A 303 23.48 -13.60 -15.84
N ASN A 304 24.20 -12.95 -16.76
CA ASN A 304 23.59 -12.00 -17.70
C ASN A 304 22.43 -12.66 -18.49
N SER A 305 22.58 -13.92 -18.88
CA SER A 305 21.52 -14.67 -19.58
C SER A 305 20.26 -14.83 -18.73
N GLU A 306 20.39 -15.03 -17.42
CA GLU A 306 19.26 -15.11 -16.48
C GLU A 306 18.56 -13.76 -16.30
N ILE A 307 19.31 -12.66 -16.29
CA ILE A 307 18.74 -11.31 -16.25
C ILE A 307 17.97 -10.99 -17.54
N ASP A 308 18.50 -11.36 -18.71
CA ASP A 308 17.82 -11.13 -20.00
C ASP A 308 16.53 -11.95 -20.13
N SER A 309 16.57 -13.20 -19.69
CA SER A 309 15.42 -14.10 -19.70
C SER A 309 14.40 -13.80 -18.60
N SER A 310 14.62 -12.76 -17.78
CA SER A 310 13.75 -12.41 -16.65
C SER A 310 13.53 -13.57 -15.68
N SER A 311 14.61 -14.27 -15.31
CA SER A 311 14.57 -15.37 -14.34
C SER A 311 13.97 -14.93 -13.01
N VAL A 312 13.17 -15.81 -12.39
CA VAL A 312 12.53 -15.61 -11.07
C VAL A 312 13.25 -16.36 -9.96
N ALA A 313 14.39 -16.99 -10.26
CA ALA A 313 15.20 -17.67 -9.24
C ALA A 313 15.77 -16.63 -8.27
N ASP A 314 15.68 -16.92 -6.97
CA ASP A 314 16.23 -16.07 -5.92
C ASP A 314 17.75 -16.06 -6.03
N LYS A 315 18.33 -15.08 -6.74
CA LYS A 315 19.76 -14.98 -7.02
C LYS A 315 20.33 -13.62 -6.64
N HIS A 316 21.61 -13.60 -6.28
CA HIS A 316 22.33 -12.34 -6.07
C HIS A 316 22.59 -11.66 -7.41
N ILE A 317 22.37 -10.34 -7.47
CA ILE A 317 22.53 -9.51 -8.67
C ILE A 317 23.52 -8.38 -8.41
N LYS A 318 24.43 -8.14 -9.35
CA LYS A 318 25.34 -6.98 -9.31
C LYS A 318 24.59 -5.68 -9.64
N LEU A 319 25.11 -4.53 -9.22
CA LEU A 319 24.54 -3.23 -9.60
C LEU A 319 24.48 -3.05 -11.13
N THR A 320 25.49 -3.51 -11.86
CA THR A 320 25.51 -3.50 -13.33
C THR A 320 24.43 -4.40 -13.93
N GLN A 321 24.16 -5.56 -13.32
CA GLN A 321 23.12 -6.50 -13.73
C GLN A 321 21.71 -5.99 -13.38
N PHE A 322 21.56 -5.32 -12.24
CA PHE A 322 20.35 -4.60 -11.87
C PHE A 322 20.03 -3.50 -12.89
N TRP A 323 21.01 -2.67 -13.24
CA TRP A 323 20.85 -1.66 -14.28
C TRP A 323 20.55 -2.25 -15.64
N ARG A 324 21.12 -3.42 -15.96
CA ARG A 324 20.81 -4.16 -17.19
C ARG A 324 19.37 -4.67 -17.21
N GLY A 325 18.89 -5.24 -16.12
CA GLY A 325 17.50 -5.68 -15.97
C GLY A 325 16.51 -4.53 -16.10
N ILE A 326 16.77 -3.40 -15.42
CA ILE A 326 15.98 -2.17 -15.55
C ILE A 326 15.99 -1.67 -16.99
N SER A 327 17.17 -1.55 -17.60
CA SER A 327 17.31 -1.05 -18.97
C SER A 327 16.56 -1.94 -19.95
N ASN A 328 16.68 -3.27 -19.83
CA ASN A 328 15.95 -4.22 -20.66
C ASN A 328 14.43 -4.09 -20.49
N LYS A 329 13.93 -3.96 -19.25
CA LYS A 329 12.49 -3.79 -19.00
C LYS A 329 11.96 -2.45 -19.52
N ILE A 330 12.71 -1.37 -19.31
CA ILE A 330 12.38 -0.04 -19.84
C ILE A 330 12.40 -0.06 -21.37
N MET A 331 13.48 -0.54 -21.99
CA MET A 331 13.61 -0.65 -23.44
C MET A 331 12.54 -1.55 -24.05
N ALA A 332 12.20 -2.68 -23.43
CA ALA A 332 11.10 -3.53 -23.87
C ALA A 332 9.74 -2.79 -23.77
N ALA A 333 9.49 -2.05 -22.69
CA ALA A 333 8.26 -1.27 -22.54
C ALA A 333 8.12 -0.11 -23.54
N PHE A 334 9.24 0.40 -24.07
CA PHE A 334 9.27 1.42 -25.12
C PHE A 334 9.26 0.82 -26.54
N ASN A 335 9.99 -0.27 -26.78
CA ASN A 335 10.09 -0.92 -28.09
C ASN A 335 8.89 -1.81 -28.45
N ALA A 336 8.14 -2.30 -27.45
CA ALA A 336 6.92 -3.09 -27.69
C ALA A 336 5.70 -2.22 -28.04
N ARG A 337 5.84 -0.90 -28.12
CA ARG A 337 4.75 0.01 -28.51
C ARG A 337 4.67 0.13 -30.03
N SER A 338 4.03 -0.84 -30.67
CA SER A 338 3.63 -0.73 -32.07
C SER A 338 2.37 0.12 -32.20
N ILE A 339 2.39 1.11 -33.09
CA ILE A 339 1.22 1.92 -33.44
C ILE A 339 0.73 1.40 -34.80
N ASN A 340 -0.17 0.42 -34.74
CA ASN A 340 -0.78 -0.18 -35.91
C ASN A 340 -2.01 0.64 -36.30
N THR A 341 -1.97 1.28 -37.46
CA THR A 341 -3.11 2.05 -37.97
C THR A 341 -3.42 1.66 -39.40
N ALA A 342 -4.70 1.70 -39.75
CA ALA A 342 -5.18 1.41 -41.11
C ALA A 342 -5.16 2.65 -42.04
N GLY A 343 -4.80 3.83 -41.53
CA GLY A 343 -4.81 5.11 -42.25
C GLY A 343 -3.50 5.89 -42.11
N ALA A 344 -3.35 6.97 -42.87
CA ALA A 344 -2.15 7.80 -42.82
C ALA A 344 -2.10 8.61 -41.52
N LEU A 345 -1.11 8.31 -40.67
CA LEU A 345 -0.74 9.14 -39.54
C LEU A 345 0.23 10.25 -40.00
N GLN A 346 0.08 11.46 -39.48
CA GLN A 346 1.10 12.50 -39.60
C GLN A 346 1.69 12.83 -38.21
N GLY A 347 3.00 13.07 -38.19
CA GLY A 347 3.75 13.36 -36.96
C GLY A 347 5.02 12.50 -36.82
N GLY A 348 6.16 13.17 -36.62
CA GLY A 348 7.52 12.62 -36.52
C GLY A 348 8.36 13.38 -35.48
N GLY A 349 9.45 12.80 -34.96
CA GLY A 349 10.28 13.38 -33.89
C GLY A 349 11.14 12.36 -33.14
N THR A 350 12.04 12.80 -32.26
CA THR A 350 12.82 11.92 -31.36
C THR A 350 11.98 11.47 -30.16
N LEU A 351 12.27 10.28 -29.59
CA LEU A 351 11.49 9.68 -28.49
C LEU A 351 11.70 10.37 -27.11
N GLY A 352 12.34 11.53 -27.06
CA GLY A 352 12.70 12.22 -25.82
C GLY A 352 11.55 13.02 -25.17
N ALA A 353 10.36 13.05 -25.76
CA ALA A 353 9.20 13.79 -25.25
C ALA A 353 7.87 13.12 -25.62
N ASN A 354 6.79 13.54 -24.95
CA ASN A 354 5.42 13.13 -25.26
C ASN A 354 5.11 13.41 -26.75
N ARG A 355 4.54 12.41 -27.42
CA ARG A 355 4.17 12.51 -28.84
C ARG A 355 2.67 12.62 -28.99
N THR A 356 2.24 13.65 -29.71
CA THR A 356 0.87 13.75 -30.19
C THR A 356 0.83 13.20 -31.61
N LEU A 357 0.07 12.13 -31.81
CA LEU A 357 -0.31 11.65 -33.14
C LEU A 357 -1.70 12.16 -33.44
N ASN A 358 -1.89 12.71 -34.64
CA ASN A 358 -3.19 13.19 -35.09
C ASN A 358 -3.64 12.46 -36.35
N ILE A 359 -4.96 12.43 -36.52
CA ILE A 359 -5.62 12.02 -37.75
C ILE A 359 -6.21 13.31 -38.33
N LYS A 360 -5.92 13.58 -39.60
CA LYS A 360 -6.52 14.71 -40.30
C LYS A 360 -7.89 14.33 -40.83
N ASP A 361 -8.76 15.33 -40.97
CA ASP A 361 -10.03 15.17 -41.66
C ASP A 361 -9.80 14.83 -43.14
N ALA A 362 -10.66 13.98 -43.69
CA ALA A 362 -10.65 13.66 -45.10
C ALA A 362 -11.12 14.86 -45.93
N THR A 363 -10.41 15.13 -47.03
CA THR A 363 -10.83 16.10 -48.05
C THR A 363 -10.80 15.43 -49.42
N ILE A 364 -11.23 16.15 -50.46
CA ILE A 364 -11.13 15.65 -51.84
C ILE A 364 -9.68 15.45 -52.32
N ASP A 365 -8.72 16.12 -51.69
CA ASP A 365 -7.29 16.07 -52.04
C ASP A 365 -6.43 15.31 -51.02
N GLN A 366 -7.01 14.97 -49.86
CA GLN A 366 -6.26 14.40 -48.74
C GLN A 366 -7.02 13.25 -48.09
N LYS A 367 -6.36 12.08 -47.99
CA LYS A 367 -6.87 10.95 -47.19
C LYS A 367 -6.93 11.35 -45.71
N GLY A 368 -7.99 10.95 -45.02
CA GLY A 368 -8.25 11.28 -43.61
C GLY A 368 -9.45 10.53 -43.04
N ALA A 369 -9.91 10.90 -41.84
CA ALA A 369 -11.16 10.39 -41.26
C ALA A 369 -12.33 11.32 -41.61
N VAL A 370 -13.53 10.76 -41.80
CA VAL A 370 -14.76 11.54 -42.00
C VAL A 370 -15.85 10.98 -41.10
N GLN A 371 -16.68 11.84 -40.51
CA GLN A 371 -17.81 11.40 -39.71
C GLN A 371 -18.97 10.99 -40.64
N LEU A 372 -19.64 9.89 -40.34
CA LEU A 372 -20.76 9.40 -41.15
C LEU A 372 -22.10 9.95 -40.64
N ALA A 373 -22.98 10.34 -41.56
CA ALA A 373 -24.34 10.78 -41.28
C ALA A 373 -25.35 9.77 -41.82
N ASP A 374 -26.06 9.07 -40.92
CA ASP A 374 -27.14 8.15 -41.27
C ASP A 374 -28.48 8.87 -41.43
N SER A 375 -28.51 9.90 -42.28
CA SER A 375 -29.69 10.73 -42.50
C SER A 375 -29.76 11.23 -43.93
N VAL A 376 -30.96 11.22 -44.51
CA VAL A 376 -31.25 11.73 -45.86
C VAL A 376 -31.63 13.22 -45.88
N VAL A 377 -31.64 13.86 -44.72
CA VAL A 377 -31.96 15.29 -44.56
C VAL A 377 -30.82 16.06 -43.91
N SER A 378 -29.64 15.45 -43.77
CA SER A 378 -28.45 16.14 -43.24
C SER A 378 -28.07 17.30 -44.16
N THR A 379 -27.86 18.49 -43.59
CA THR A 379 -27.33 19.66 -44.29
C THR A 379 -25.82 19.78 -44.16
N SER A 380 -25.16 18.85 -43.46
CA SER A 380 -23.71 18.87 -43.27
C SER A 380 -22.97 18.62 -44.59
N THR A 381 -22.04 19.50 -44.92
CA THR A 381 -21.12 19.36 -46.05
C THR A 381 -19.79 18.69 -45.67
N SER A 382 -19.60 18.37 -44.39
CA SER A 382 -18.36 17.82 -43.83
C SER A 382 -18.48 16.35 -43.40
N MET A 383 -19.67 15.77 -43.50
CA MET A 383 -19.96 14.36 -43.16
C MET A 383 -20.25 13.55 -44.43
N ALA A 384 -19.86 12.28 -44.45
CA ALA A 384 -20.20 11.38 -45.55
C ALA A 384 -21.52 10.63 -45.27
N ALA A 385 -22.29 10.36 -46.32
CA ALA A 385 -23.51 9.57 -46.23
C ALA A 385 -23.20 8.09 -45.93
N THR A 386 -24.02 7.45 -45.09
CA THR A 386 -23.93 6.00 -44.88
C THR A 386 -24.57 5.23 -46.04
N PRO A 387 -24.24 3.95 -46.26
CA PRO A 387 -24.98 3.09 -47.19
C PRO A 387 -26.49 3.04 -46.91
N ASN A 388 -26.88 3.14 -45.63
CA ASN A 388 -28.28 3.13 -45.23
C ASN A 388 -29.00 4.43 -45.60
N SER A 389 -28.38 5.61 -45.42
CA SER A 389 -28.97 6.87 -45.86
C SER A 389 -29.05 6.96 -47.38
N VAL A 390 -28.03 6.51 -48.11
CA VAL A 390 -28.08 6.44 -49.59
C VAL A 390 -29.20 5.51 -50.06
N ARG A 391 -29.33 4.32 -49.47
CA ARG A 391 -30.43 3.39 -49.76
C ARG A 391 -31.79 4.01 -49.43
N ALA A 392 -31.92 4.68 -48.28
CA ALA A 392 -33.16 5.33 -47.88
C ALA A 392 -33.53 6.47 -48.83
N ALA A 393 -32.57 7.24 -49.33
CA ALA A 393 -32.80 8.27 -50.35
C ALA A 393 -33.26 7.64 -51.67
N HIS A 394 -32.63 6.54 -52.08
CA HIS A 394 -33.04 5.79 -53.26
C HIS A 394 -34.46 5.22 -53.14
N VAL A 395 -34.80 4.60 -52.00
CA VAL A 395 -36.16 4.09 -51.74
C VAL A 395 -37.18 5.22 -51.76
N ARG A 396 -36.89 6.36 -51.13
CA ARG A 396 -37.77 7.54 -51.18
C ARG A 396 -37.98 8.04 -52.62
N ALA A 397 -36.96 8.00 -53.46
CA ALA A 397 -37.08 8.36 -54.87
C ALA A 397 -37.97 7.38 -55.64
N VAL A 398 -37.79 6.07 -55.43
CA VAL A 398 -38.62 5.02 -56.03
C VAL A 398 -40.08 5.12 -55.56
N ASP A 399 -40.31 5.37 -54.27
CA ASP A 399 -41.66 5.57 -53.72
C ASP A 399 -42.31 6.84 -54.28
N ALA A 400 -41.55 7.92 -54.45
CA ALA A 400 -42.04 9.15 -55.07
C ALA A 400 -42.44 8.93 -56.53
N GLU A 401 -41.64 8.19 -57.30
CA GLU A 401 -41.97 7.79 -58.68
C GLU A 401 -43.25 6.94 -58.71
N LYS A 402 -43.35 5.93 -57.84
CA LYS A 402 -44.54 5.09 -57.73
C LYS A 402 -45.79 5.91 -57.36
N ASN A 403 -45.65 6.85 -56.43
CA ASN A 403 -46.74 7.74 -56.02
C ASN A 403 -47.16 8.68 -57.15
N ALA A 404 -46.21 9.21 -57.93
CA ALA A 404 -46.50 10.04 -59.10
C ALA A 404 -47.23 9.25 -60.20
N ASN A 405 -46.80 8.01 -60.46
CA ASN A 405 -47.48 7.11 -61.39
C ASN A 405 -48.89 6.77 -60.89
N THR A 406 -49.03 6.37 -59.63
CA THR A 406 -50.33 6.08 -59.00
C THR A 406 -51.27 7.30 -59.04
N HIS A 407 -50.75 8.50 -58.78
CA HIS A 407 -51.53 9.73 -58.89
C HIS A 407 -51.98 9.97 -60.33
N THR A 408 -51.09 9.77 -61.31
CA THR A 408 -51.41 9.89 -62.73
C THR A 408 -52.49 8.89 -63.12
N ASP A 409 -52.36 7.63 -62.72
CA ASP A 409 -53.34 6.57 -62.98
C ASP A 409 -54.68 6.88 -62.34
N ASN A 410 -54.70 7.35 -61.09
CA ASN A 410 -55.92 7.78 -60.40
C ASN A 410 -56.57 8.98 -61.09
N ARG A 411 -55.78 9.97 -61.53
CA ARG A 411 -56.29 11.12 -62.29
C ARG A 411 -56.90 10.67 -63.61
N VAL A 412 -56.25 9.76 -64.33
CA VAL A 412 -56.80 9.14 -65.54
C VAL A 412 -58.11 8.42 -65.21
N SER A 413 -58.16 7.62 -64.14
CA SER A 413 -59.37 6.92 -63.70
C SER A 413 -60.52 7.88 -63.31
N GLU A 414 -60.22 8.98 -62.61
CA GLU A 414 -61.17 10.04 -62.26
C GLU A 414 -61.69 10.78 -63.50
N LEU A 415 -60.80 11.11 -64.44
CA LEU A 415 -61.16 11.72 -65.73
C LEU A 415 -62.07 10.81 -66.56
N LEU A 416 -61.91 9.48 -66.41
CA LEU A 416 -62.75 8.47 -67.04
C LEU A 416 -64.00 8.11 -66.19
N GLY A 417 -64.22 8.75 -65.05
CA GLY A 417 -65.40 8.53 -64.20
C GLY A 417 -65.52 7.11 -63.61
N GLY A 418 -64.40 6.38 -63.47
CA GLY A 418 -64.40 4.99 -63.02
C GLY A 418 -64.79 3.96 -64.09
N ALA A 419 -64.87 4.36 -65.36
CA ALA A 419 -65.12 3.43 -66.46
C ALA A 419 -63.86 2.57 -66.73
N PRO A 420 -63.98 1.23 -66.86
CA PRO A 420 -62.85 0.36 -67.19
C PRO A 420 -62.27 0.74 -68.56
N ALA A 421 -61.01 0.37 -68.85
CA ALA A 421 -60.35 0.69 -70.13
C ALA A 421 -61.14 0.21 -71.37
N GLU A 422 -62.02 -0.77 -71.17
CA GLU A 422 -62.97 -1.32 -72.15
C GLU A 422 -64.11 -0.33 -72.52
N ALA A 423 -64.41 0.68 -71.69
CA ALA A 423 -65.46 1.66 -71.93
C ALA A 423 -65.09 2.72 -73.00
N LEU A 424 -63.84 2.78 -73.45
CA LEU A 424 -63.46 3.55 -74.63
C LEU A 424 -64.20 3.08 -75.90
N ASP A 425 -64.64 1.82 -75.93
CA ASP A 425 -65.47 1.28 -77.01
C ASP A 425 -66.87 1.92 -77.01
N THR A 426 -67.44 2.21 -75.83
CA THR A 426 -68.78 2.80 -75.71
C THR A 426 -68.86 4.28 -76.08
N ILE A 427 -67.78 5.06 -75.92
CA ILE A 427 -67.71 6.44 -76.43
C ILE A 427 -67.63 6.45 -77.96
N LYS A 428 -66.95 5.46 -78.55
CA LYS A 428 -66.96 5.23 -79.99
C LYS A 428 -68.35 4.80 -80.49
N GLU A 429 -69.00 3.88 -79.80
CA GLU A 429 -70.38 3.47 -80.11
C GLU A 429 -71.38 4.63 -80.01
N LEU A 430 -71.22 5.53 -79.02
CA LEU A 430 -72.02 6.75 -78.90
C LEU A 430 -71.77 7.73 -80.06
N GLY A 431 -70.52 7.82 -80.54
CA GLY A 431 -70.16 8.61 -81.72
C GLY A 431 -70.78 8.05 -83.01
N ASP A 432 -70.76 6.73 -83.17
CA ASP A 432 -71.38 6.03 -84.31
C ASP A 432 -72.93 6.20 -84.27
N ALA A 433 -73.56 6.13 -83.09
CA ALA A 433 -75.00 6.36 -82.91
C ALA A 433 -75.46 7.82 -83.16
N LEU A 434 -74.62 8.81 -82.83
CA LEU A 434 -74.89 10.21 -83.16
C LEU A 434 -74.84 10.46 -84.68
N GLN A 435 -73.97 9.75 -85.39
CA GLN A 435 -73.85 9.83 -86.85
C GLN A 435 -75.03 9.16 -87.58
N GLU A 436 -75.62 8.11 -86.99
CA GLU A 436 -76.90 7.56 -87.46
C GLU A 436 -78.07 8.55 -87.26
N ASN A 437 -78.16 9.22 -86.12
CA ASN A 437 -79.18 10.27 -85.89
C ASN A 437 -79.09 11.44 -86.90
N ASP A 438 -77.88 11.86 -87.27
CA ASP A 438 -77.69 12.89 -88.31
C ASP A 438 -78.22 12.42 -89.69
N SER A 439 -78.06 11.13 -89.98
CA SER A 439 -78.59 10.51 -91.19
C SER A 439 -80.13 10.40 -91.17
N GLU A 440 -80.72 10.14 -90.01
CA GLU A 440 -82.18 10.14 -89.81
C GLU A 440 -82.80 11.55 -89.91
N ILE A 441 -82.13 12.57 -89.35
CA ILE A 441 -82.53 13.98 -89.46
C ILE A 441 -82.47 14.45 -90.93
N ALA A 442 -81.47 14.01 -91.69
CA ALA A 442 -81.38 14.26 -93.13
C ALA A 442 -82.57 13.62 -93.90
N ALA A 443 -82.98 12.40 -93.52
CA ALA A 443 -84.13 11.72 -94.13
C ALA A 443 -85.48 12.38 -93.77
N ILE A 444 -85.65 12.89 -92.54
CA ILE A 444 -86.82 13.67 -92.12
C ILE A 444 -86.91 14.98 -92.91
N ASN A 445 -85.80 15.69 -93.09
CA ASN A 445 -85.76 16.93 -93.86
C ASN A 445 -86.05 16.71 -95.36
N ALA A 446 -85.59 15.60 -95.94
CA ALA A 446 -85.95 15.20 -97.31
C ALA A 446 -87.45 14.88 -97.46
N THR A 447 -88.08 14.30 -96.43
CA THR A 447 -89.52 13.98 -96.41
C THR A 447 -90.38 15.24 -96.23
N ILE A 448 -89.94 16.22 -95.45
CA ILE A 448 -90.61 17.52 -95.26
C ILE A 448 -90.59 18.35 -96.56
N ALA A 449 -89.54 18.23 -97.37
CA ALA A 449 -89.44 18.88 -98.68
C ALA A 449 -90.44 18.34 -99.74
N THR A 450 -91.12 17.21 -99.47
CA THR A 450 -92.18 16.65 -100.34
C THR A 450 -93.61 17.03 -99.91
N LYS A 451 -93.77 17.84 -98.86
CA LYS A 451 -95.07 18.36 -98.41
C LYS A 451 -95.31 19.79 -98.96
N ALA A 452 -96.54 20.04 -99.41
CA ALA A 452 -96.98 21.14 -100.27
C ALA A 452 -96.32 22.53 -100.07
N THR A 453 -96.09 23.21 -101.20
CA THR A 453 -95.40 24.49 -101.34
C THR A 453 -96.28 25.70 -100.99
N LYS A 454 -95.66 26.86 -100.72
CA LYS A 454 -96.31 28.13 -100.36
C LYS A 454 -97.40 28.58 -101.36
N THR A 455 -97.31 28.17 -102.62
CA THR A 455 -98.31 28.43 -103.66
C THR A 455 -99.60 27.64 -103.44
N GLU A 456 -99.48 26.37 -103.03
CA GLU A 456 -100.61 25.49 -102.70
C GLU A 456 -101.28 25.94 -101.38
N LEU A 457 -100.50 26.45 -100.42
CA LEU A 457 -101.00 27.09 -99.21
C LEU A 457 -101.69 28.44 -99.49
N ALA A 458 -101.20 29.25 -100.43
CA ALA A 458 -101.82 30.53 -100.79
C ALA A 458 -103.21 30.35 -101.45
N GLY A 459 -103.41 29.27 -102.21
CA GLY A 459 -104.73 28.87 -102.72
C GLY A 459 -105.70 28.46 -101.62
N HIS A 460 -105.20 27.89 -100.52
CA HIS A 460 -106.01 27.58 -99.33
C HIS A 460 -106.29 28.81 -98.46
N VAL A 461 -105.29 29.69 -98.25
CA VAL A 461 -105.41 30.89 -97.41
C VAL A 461 -106.37 31.93 -98.01
N GLY A 462 -106.51 31.98 -99.34
CA GLY A 462 -107.52 32.79 -100.02
C GLY A 462 -108.90 32.11 -100.18
N ASN A 463 -109.07 30.88 -99.65
CA ASN A 463 -110.36 30.20 -99.65
C ASN A 463 -111.19 30.70 -98.46
N ASN A 464 -112.24 31.48 -98.74
CA ASN A 464 -113.15 32.04 -97.73
C ASN A 464 -114.49 31.27 -97.56
N ALA A 465 -114.60 30.02 -98.02
CA ALA A 465 -115.78 29.16 -97.76
C ALA A 465 -115.79 28.49 -96.37
N ASN A 466 -114.78 28.79 -95.53
CA ASN A 466 -114.75 28.60 -94.07
C ASN A 466 -113.48 29.27 -93.46
N PRO A 467 -113.45 30.58 -93.15
CA PRO A 467 -112.40 31.08 -92.22
C PRO A 467 -112.60 32.47 -91.52
N HIS A 468 -111.64 32.83 -90.65
CA HIS A 468 -111.55 33.88 -89.60
C HIS A 468 -110.87 35.24 -89.96
N GLY A 469 -110.97 36.25 -89.04
CA GLY A 469 -110.03 37.40 -88.86
C GLY A 469 -110.35 38.46 -87.74
N VAL A 470 -109.63 38.50 -86.59
CA VAL A 470 -109.73 39.59 -85.55
C VAL A 470 -108.37 40.07 -84.97
N THR A 471 -108.27 41.29 -84.38
CA THR A 471 -107.07 42.14 -84.11
C THR A 471 -106.76 42.44 -82.61
N LYS A 472 -105.56 42.98 -82.26
CA LYS A 472 -105.09 43.22 -80.85
C LYS A 472 -105.96 44.16 -80.00
N THR A 473 -106.64 45.12 -80.62
CA THR A 473 -107.66 45.94 -79.94
C THR A 473 -108.89 45.10 -79.59
N GLN A 474 -109.24 44.12 -80.43
CA GLN A 474 -110.36 43.21 -80.19
C GLN A 474 -110.10 42.21 -79.04
N VAL A 475 -108.88 42.17 -78.47
CA VAL A 475 -108.55 41.37 -77.29
C VAL A 475 -108.00 42.19 -76.10
N GLY A 476 -107.97 43.53 -76.18
CA GLY A 476 -107.79 44.43 -75.02
C GLY A 476 -106.41 44.50 -74.35
N LEU A 477 -105.32 44.10 -75.01
CA LEU A 477 -104.00 43.90 -74.37
C LEU A 477 -102.91 44.96 -74.71
N GLN A 478 -103.29 46.21 -74.97
CA GLN A 478 -102.32 47.19 -75.51
C GLN A 478 -101.38 47.91 -74.51
N HIS A 479 -101.47 47.71 -73.18
CA HIS A 479 -100.73 48.51 -72.18
C HIS A 479 -99.96 47.73 -71.06
N VAL A 480 -99.68 46.43 -71.22
CA VAL A 480 -99.00 45.60 -70.18
C VAL A 480 -97.50 45.42 -70.47
N ASN A 481 -96.64 45.69 -69.47
CA ASN A 481 -95.18 45.47 -69.51
C ASN A 481 -94.81 44.01 -69.16
N ASN A 482 -93.73 43.48 -69.76
CA ASN A 482 -93.32 42.07 -69.64
C ASN A 482 -91.90 41.95 -69.02
N TRP A 483 -91.77 41.83 -67.68
CA TRP A 483 -90.49 41.71 -66.93
C TRP A 483 -90.32 40.36 -66.18
N PRO A 484 -89.09 39.85 -65.98
CA PRO A 484 -88.80 38.55 -65.32
C PRO A 484 -88.67 38.59 -63.77
N ALA A 485 -88.60 37.43 -63.09
CA ALA A 485 -88.42 37.27 -61.63
C ALA A 485 -87.09 36.55 -61.26
N THR A 486 -86.64 36.63 -60.00
CA THR A 486 -85.36 36.09 -59.48
C THR A 486 -85.50 35.44 -58.10
N SER A 487 -84.72 34.37 -57.85
CA SER A 487 -84.64 33.63 -56.58
C SER A 487 -83.28 33.72 -55.88
N ALA A 488 -82.40 34.58 -56.37
CA ALA A 488 -81.10 34.76 -55.78
C ALA A 488 -81.18 35.60 -54.49
N THR A 489 -80.41 35.21 -53.48
CA THR A 489 -80.22 35.96 -52.21
C THR A 489 -79.29 37.17 -52.37
N ASP A 490 -78.72 37.30 -53.57
CA ASP A 490 -77.58 38.14 -53.95
C ASP A 490 -77.74 38.76 -55.37
N ASP A 491 -78.96 38.80 -55.93
CA ASP A 491 -79.21 39.42 -57.25
C ASP A 491 -79.12 40.95 -57.16
N ALA A 492 -78.36 41.58 -58.05
CA ALA A 492 -78.16 43.03 -58.11
C ALA A 492 -79.17 43.78 -59.02
N SER A 493 -80.15 43.10 -59.63
CA SER A 493 -81.07 43.68 -60.64
C SER A 493 -82.14 44.64 -60.08
N SER A 494 -82.41 45.73 -60.81
CA SER A 494 -83.51 46.68 -60.56
C SER A 494 -84.76 46.47 -61.44
N SER A 495 -84.75 45.42 -62.28
CA SER A 495 -85.81 45.10 -63.26
C SER A 495 -86.29 43.64 -63.16
N LYS A 496 -86.00 42.99 -62.02
CA LYS A 496 -86.49 41.67 -61.65
C LYS A 496 -87.20 41.71 -60.30
N TYR A 497 -88.18 40.83 -60.10
CA TYR A 497 -88.84 40.65 -58.80
C TYR A 497 -88.17 39.54 -57.97
N ALA A 498 -87.81 39.75 -56.70
CA ALA A 498 -87.26 38.71 -55.81
C ALA A 498 -88.34 37.76 -55.25
N VAL A 499 -88.08 36.45 -55.21
CA VAL A 499 -89.02 35.46 -54.62
C VAL A 499 -88.76 35.23 -53.12
N ALA A 500 -89.82 34.84 -52.41
CA ALA A 500 -89.81 34.58 -50.96
C ALA A 500 -88.73 33.58 -50.49
N ALA A 501 -88.36 32.61 -51.34
CA ALA A 501 -87.32 31.63 -51.05
C ALA A 501 -85.94 32.28 -50.82
N ALA A 502 -85.63 33.35 -51.57
CA ALA A 502 -84.36 34.06 -51.42
C ALA A 502 -84.25 34.73 -50.05
N VAL A 503 -85.35 35.32 -49.57
CA VAL A 503 -85.36 36.05 -48.29
C VAL A 503 -85.13 35.13 -47.10
N LYS A 504 -85.69 33.91 -47.11
CA LYS A 504 -85.53 32.94 -46.02
C LYS A 504 -84.09 32.42 -45.89
N ILE A 505 -83.45 32.08 -47.01
CA ILE A 505 -82.11 31.47 -47.04
C ILE A 505 -81.05 32.38 -46.40
N SER A 506 -81.17 33.70 -46.53
CA SER A 506 -80.22 34.65 -45.96
C SER A 506 -80.23 34.70 -44.43
N MET A 507 -81.38 34.42 -43.80
CA MET A 507 -81.55 34.54 -42.35
C MET A 507 -81.01 33.31 -41.60
N ASP A 508 -81.17 32.11 -42.17
CA ASP A 508 -80.69 30.85 -41.58
C ASP A 508 -79.14 30.80 -41.49
N LYS A 509 -78.45 31.35 -42.50
CA LYS A 509 -76.97 31.40 -42.56
C LYS A 509 -76.32 32.18 -41.40
N ALA A 510 -77.02 33.12 -40.78
CA ALA A 510 -76.46 33.95 -39.71
C ALA A 510 -76.39 33.21 -38.35
N ILE A 511 -77.30 32.29 -38.06
CA ILE A 511 -77.43 31.62 -36.75
C ILE A 511 -76.35 30.55 -36.54
N GLU A 512 -76.02 29.78 -37.58
CA GLU A 512 -75.05 28.67 -37.48
C GLU A 512 -73.61 29.13 -37.18
N ALA A 513 -73.25 30.33 -37.60
CA ALA A 513 -71.91 30.87 -37.39
C ALA A 513 -71.60 31.14 -35.91
N LEU A 514 -72.59 31.55 -35.12
CA LEU A 514 -72.41 31.93 -33.72
C LEU A 514 -72.11 30.73 -32.81
N ASN A 515 -72.77 29.59 -33.05
CA ASN A 515 -72.66 28.41 -32.18
C ASN A 515 -71.28 27.73 -32.26
N ARG A 516 -70.61 27.77 -33.42
CA ARG A 516 -69.29 27.13 -33.61
C ARG A 516 -68.18 27.80 -32.80
N ALA A 517 -68.28 29.11 -32.54
CA ALA A 517 -67.25 29.84 -31.81
C ALA A 517 -67.16 29.45 -30.32
N ASN A 518 -68.30 29.16 -29.68
CA ASN A 518 -68.35 28.91 -28.23
C ASN A 518 -67.74 27.55 -27.81
N ALA A 519 -67.82 26.52 -28.66
CA ALA A 519 -67.34 25.18 -28.31
C ALA A 519 -65.80 25.10 -28.20
N SER A 520 -65.08 25.92 -28.95
CA SER A 520 -63.61 25.91 -29.02
C SER A 520 -62.92 26.40 -27.74
N VAL A 521 -63.56 27.29 -26.97
CA VAL A 521 -62.92 27.94 -25.81
C VAL A 521 -62.88 27.02 -24.58
N ASN A 522 -63.89 26.16 -24.42
CA ASN A 522 -64.06 25.35 -23.20
C ASN A 522 -63.00 24.24 -23.03
N GLN A 523 -62.48 23.67 -24.12
CA GLN A 523 -61.51 22.58 -24.05
C GLN A 523 -60.15 23.05 -23.51
N SER A 524 -59.73 24.27 -23.87
CA SER A 524 -58.43 24.85 -23.52
C SER A 524 -58.25 25.12 -22.02
N VAL A 525 -59.34 25.34 -21.28
CA VAL A 525 -59.31 25.67 -19.85
C VAL A 525 -59.06 24.43 -18.98
N ILE A 526 -59.55 23.26 -19.41
CA ILE A 526 -59.53 22.02 -18.63
C ILE A 526 -58.11 21.42 -18.55
N ASP A 527 -57.35 21.49 -19.65
CA ASP A 527 -56.00 20.93 -19.72
C ASP A 527 -54.98 21.73 -18.89
N ALA A 528 -55.28 23.00 -18.56
CA ALA A 528 -54.43 23.85 -17.74
C ALA A 528 -54.57 23.59 -16.22
N LEU A 529 -55.78 23.27 -15.74
CA LEU A 529 -56.06 23.12 -14.30
C LEU A 529 -55.59 21.78 -13.72
N PHE A 530 -55.58 20.74 -14.55
CA PHE A 530 -55.19 19.39 -14.13
C PHE A 530 -54.25 18.81 -15.19
N PRO A 531 -52.93 18.94 -15.07
CA PRO A 531 -52.02 18.34 -16.04
C PRO A 531 -51.86 16.83 -15.83
N VAL A 532 -51.46 16.10 -16.88
CA VAL A 532 -51.00 14.70 -16.73
C VAL A 532 -49.76 14.67 -15.83
N GLY A 533 -49.73 13.72 -14.89
CA GLY A 533 -48.74 13.66 -13.81
C GLY A 533 -49.17 14.33 -12.50
N HIS A 534 -50.34 14.98 -12.45
CA HIS A 534 -50.89 15.55 -11.23
C HIS A 534 -51.23 14.46 -10.20
N LEU A 535 -50.85 14.67 -8.93
CA LEU A 535 -51.08 13.74 -7.82
C LEU A 535 -52.20 14.27 -6.90
N LEU A 536 -53.19 13.45 -6.61
CA LEU A 536 -54.30 13.75 -5.69
C LEU A 536 -54.27 12.80 -4.49
N ILE A 537 -54.27 13.35 -3.27
CA ILE A 537 -54.40 12.60 -2.02
C ILE A 537 -55.80 12.83 -1.46
N THR A 538 -56.58 11.76 -1.27
CA THR A 538 -57.98 11.84 -0.86
C THR A 538 -58.33 10.69 0.08
N VAL A 539 -59.33 10.88 0.93
CA VAL A 539 -59.92 9.78 1.74
C VAL A 539 -60.90 8.92 0.92
N ASN A 540 -61.22 9.34 -0.30
CA ASN A 540 -62.11 8.62 -1.20
C ASN A 540 -61.34 7.55 -2.00
N VAL A 541 -61.86 6.32 -1.98
CA VAL A 541 -61.29 5.16 -2.67
C VAL A 541 -61.75 5.05 -4.14
N ALA A 542 -62.69 5.89 -4.59
CA ALA A 542 -63.13 5.93 -5.99
C ALA A 542 -62.17 6.73 -6.88
N SER A 543 -62.15 6.44 -8.19
CA SER A 543 -61.29 7.15 -9.14
C SER A 543 -61.70 8.62 -9.29
N PRO A 544 -60.76 9.58 -9.30
CA PRO A 544 -61.05 11.02 -9.34
C PRO A 544 -61.97 11.54 -10.45
N ASN A 545 -62.00 10.87 -11.60
CA ASN A 545 -62.91 11.23 -12.71
C ASN A 545 -64.39 11.06 -12.39
N THR A 546 -64.71 10.21 -11.42
CA THR A 546 -66.11 9.94 -11.03
C THR A 546 -66.71 11.06 -10.17
N TYR A 547 -65.89 11.99 -9.67
CA TYR A 547 -66.37 13.07 -8.79
C TYR A 547 -65.83 14.46 -9.18
N GLY A 548 -65.49 14.64 -10.46
CA GLY A 548 -65.30 15.96 -11.06
C GLY A 548 -63.87 16.33 -11.44
N TYR A 549 -62.90 15.41 -11.35
CA TYR A 549 -61.55 15.63 -11.85
C TYR A 549 -61.36 15.00 -13.23
N PRO A 550 -61.34 15.78 -14.33
CA PRO A 550 -61.26 15.24 -15.68
C PRO A 550 -59.96 14.45 -15.89
N GLY A 551 -60.02 13.44 -16.76
CA GLY A 551 -58.89 12.59 -17.13
C GLY A 551 -58.93 11.15 -16.60
N ILE A 552 -57.83 10.44 -16.77
CA ILE A 552 -57.63 9.03 -16.36
C ILE A 552 -56.69 8.99 -15.14
N TRP A 553 -57.09 8.27 -14.09
CA TRP A 553 -56.41 8.28 -12.80
C TRP A 553 -56.10 6.88 -12.26
N VAL A 554 -54.91 6.71 -11.69
CA VAL A 554 -54.37 5.42 -11.18
C VAL A 554 -53.96 5.52 -9.70
N MET A 555 -54.44 4.60 -8.86
CA MET A 555 -54.15 4.56 -7.43
C MET A 555 -52.73 4.05 -7.14
N GLN A 556 -52.02 4.68 -6.21
CA GLN A 556 -50.67 4.29 -5.78
C GLN A 556 -50.75 3.41 -4.51
N GLY A 557 -49.93 2.34 -4.45
CA GLY A 557 -50.06 1.25 -3.46
C GLY A 557 -49.72 1.59 -2.00
N ALA A 558 -50.03 0.65 -1.09
CA ALA A 558 -49.65 0.72 0.32
C ALA A 558 -48.13 0.59 0.49
N ASP A 559 -47.55 1.30 1.45
CA ASP A 559 -46.10 1.44 1.72
C ASP A 559 -45.31 2.44 0.87
N MET A 560 -46.02 3.39 0.24
CA MET A 560 -45.42 4.62 -0.26
C MET A 560 -44.83 5.45 0.89
N THR A 561 -43.50 5.55 0.98
CA THR A 561 -42.82 6.42 1.95
C THR A 561 -42.61 7.81 1.35
N LEU A 562 -43.22 8.84 1.96
CA LEU A 562 -42.94 10.24 1.64
C LEU A 562 -41.61 10.66 2.30
N LEU A 563 -40.51 10.57 1.57
CA LEU A 563 -39.17 11.03 1.98
C LEU A 563 -38.97 12.48 1.51
N SER A 564 -38.56 13.38 2.42
CA SER A 564 -38.24 14.78 2.09
C SER A 564 -36.74 15.05 2.23
N THR A 565 -36.09 15.63 1.21
CA THR A 565 -34.72 16.15 1.29
C THR A 565 -34.69 17.66 1.52
N LYS A 566 -33.97 18.04 2.59
CA LYS A 566 -32.92 19.09 2.67
C LYS A 566 -33.25 20.56 2.27
N THR A 567 -33.04 21.47 3.22
CA THR A 567 -32.86 22.91 3.00
C THR A 567 -31.62 23.21 2.12
N ALA A 568 -31.69 24.29 1.35
CA ALA A 568 -30.59 25.26 1.39
C ALA A 568 -30.89 26.25 2.54
N GLY A 569 -30.31 25.99 3.72
CA GLY A 569 -30.21 26.94 4.83
C GLY A 569 -31.38 27.06 5.83
N GLY A 570 -31.28 26.36 6.97
CA GLY A 570 -31.67 26.95 8.25
C GLY A 570 -32.88 26.35 8.99
N VAL A 571 -32.62 25.37 9.87
CA VAL A 571 -33.23 25.20 11.22
C VAL A 571 -34.78 25.04 11.21
N ASN A 572 -35.41 23.87 11.35
CA ASN A 572 -35.21 22.89 12.41
C ASN A 572 -35.92 21.55 12.15
N LYS A 573 -35.14 20.48 12.33
CA LYS A 573 -35.45 19.34 13.20
C LYS A 573 -36.67 18.47 12.87
N ILE A 574 -36.37 17.26 12.44
CA ILE A 574 -37.22 16.07 12.62
C ILE A 574 -37.59 15.97 14.11
N THR A 575 -38.88 16.04 14.42
CA THR A 575 -39.41 15.44 15.65
C THR A 575 -40.80 14.90 15.36
N GLY A 576 -40.86 13.60 15.10
CA GLY A 576 -42.11 12.91 14.83
C GLY A 576 -41.84 11.48 14.41
N THR A 577 -41.43 10.64 15.35
CA THR A 577 -41.60 9.20 15.19
C THR A 577 -43.09 8.91 15.26
N ASN A 578 -43.67 8.13 14.34
CA ASN A 578 -45.07 7.65 14.44
C ASN A 578 -45.32 6.64 15.60
N THR A 579 -44.40 6.64 16.56
CA THR A 579 -44.40 5.93 17.84
C THR A 579 -43.67 6.79 18.85
N PRO A 580 -44.33 7.73 19.56
CA PRO A 580 -43.72 8.35 20.73
C PRO A 580 -43.62 7.29 21.82
N ALA A 581 -42.46 6.64 21.93
CA ALA A 581 -42.16 5.80 23.08
C ALA A 581 -41.88 6.74 24.26
N VAL A 582 -42.85 6.90 25.17
CA VAL A 582 -42.57 7.43 26.51
C VAL A 582 -42.02 6.24 27.31
N PRO A 583 -40.70 6.14 27.54
CA PRO A 583 -40.14 5.00 28.25
C PRO A 583 -40.54 5.19 29.72
N VAL A 584 -41.44 4.35 30.23
CA VAL A 584 -41.63 4.25 31.67
C VAL A 584 -40.53 3.32 32.17
N PRO A 585 -39.58 3.80 33.00
CA PRO A 585 -38.52 2.93 33.51
C PRO A 585 -39.12 1.75 34.26
N MET A 586 -38.63 0.55 33.94
CA MET A 586 -38.99 -0.66 34.68
C MET A 586 -38.55 -0.44 36.13
N HIS A 587 -39.50 -0.38 37.06
CA HIS A 587 -39.21 -0.22 38.47
C HIS A 587 -39.87 -1.37 39.23
N ARG A 588 -39.11 -1.98 40.14
CA ARG A 588 -39.59 -3.04 41.04
C ARG A 588 -39.55 -2.50 42.46
N HIS A 589 -40.62 -2.67 43.20
CA HIS A 589 -40.67 -2.32 44.61
C HIS A 589 -40.22 -3.52 45.43
N THR A 590 -38.96 -3.49 45.87
CA THR A 590 -38.40 -4.53 46.76
C THR A 590 -37.75 -3.87 47.96
N ALA A 591 -38.34 -4.06 49.14
CA ALA A 591 -37.72 -3.71 50.41
C ALA A 591 -37.15 -4.98 51.03
N SER A 592 -35.83 -5.08 51.08
CA SER A 592 -35.09 -6.15 51.74
C SER A 592 -34.25 -5.55 52.84
N PHE A 593 -34.50 -5.93 54.09
CA PHE A 593 -33.62 -5.60 55.21
C PHE A 593 -32.68 -6.78 55.45
N SER A 594 -31.40 -6.47 55.60
CA SER A 594 -30.38 -7.46 55.91
C SER A 594 -29.50 -6.90 57.02
N GLY A 595 -29.59 -7.49 58.21
CA GLY A 595 -28.70 -7.15 59.33
C GLY A 595 -27.27 -7.66 59.12
N ASN A 596 -26.32 -7.11 59.88
CA ASN A 596 -24.95 -7.62 59.92
C ASN A 596 -24.90 -9.00 60.59
N GLN A 597 -23.96 -9.83 60.14
CA GLN A 597 -23.72 -11.15 60.70
C GLN A 597 -23.37 -11.02 62.18
N LEU A 598 -24.21 -11.59 63.06
CA LEU A 598 -23.90 -11.66 64.49
C LEU A 598 -22.62 -12.51 64.63
N PRO A 599 -21.58 -12.02 65.33
CA PRO A 599 -20.37 -12.78 65.56
C PRO A 599 -20.70 -14.15 66.16
N ASN A 600 -19.91 -15.16 65.77
CA ASN A 600 -19.96 -16.46 66.43
C ASN A 600 -19.82 -16.24 67.93
N HIS A 601 -20.85 -16.57 68.69
CA HIS A 601 -20.82 -16.57 70.14
C HIS A 601 -21.14 -17.98 70.63
N SER A 602 -20.37 -18.43 71.60
CA SER A 602 -20.64 -19.67 72.33
C SER A 602 -21.30 -19.29 73.65
N HIS A 603 -22.33 -20.04 74.04
CA HIS A 603 -22.92 -19.90 75.36
C HIS A 603 -22.09 -20.74 76.32
N GLY A 604 -21.33 -20.07 77.19
CA GLY A 604 -20.65 -20.70 78.32
C GLY A 604 -21.62 -20.80 79.48
N ILE A 605 -21.79 -22.00 80.02
CA ILE A 605 -22.50 -22.22 81.28
C ILE A 605 -21.43 -22.64 82.29
N ASP A 606 -21.27 -21.86 83.36
CA ASP A 606 -20.41 -22.23 84.48
C ASP A 606 -21.10 -23.33 85.28
N ALA A 607 -20.72 -24.58 85.04
CA ALA A 607 -21.14 -25.71 85.85
C ALA A 607 -20.21 -25.81 87.08
N TYR A 608 -20.53 -25.08 88.15
CA TYR A 608 -19.93 -25.29 89.47
C TYR A 608 -20.53 -26.52 90.15
N GLY A 609 -19.66 -27.34 90.74
CA GLY A 609 -19.98 -28.67 91.27
C GLY A 609 -21.18 -28.71 92.23
N GLY A 610 -22.04 -29.70 91.99
CA GLY A 610 -23.21 -30.04 92.79
C GLY A 610 -24.48 -30.00 91.96
N TRP A 611 -25.29 -31.06 92.02
CA TRP A 611 -26.56 -31.30 91.31
C TRP A 611 -26.49 -32.24 90.10
N ASN A 612 -26.53 -33.51 90.46
CA ASN A 612 -27.15 -34.61 89.73
C ASN A 612 -28.68 -34.40 89.63
N ASN A 613 -29.21 -34.17 88.43
CA ASN A 613 -30.56 -34.62 88.11
C ASN A 613 -30.69 -35.05 86.64
N THR A 614 -31.33 -36.20 86.49
CA THR A 614 -31.53 -37.04 85.33
C THR A 614 -32.94 -36.84 84.78
N THR A 615 -33.10 -36.14 83.65
CA THR A 615 -34.14 -36.39 82.61
C THR A 615 -33.83 -35.54 81.35
N PRO A 616 -34.15 -36.00 80.12
CA PRO A 616 -33.10 -36.46 79.21
C PRO A 616 -32.98 -35.60 77.94
N GLY A 617 -31.75 -35.12 77.70
CA GLY A 617 -31.34 -34.35 76.52
C GLY A 617 -29.86 -33.97 76.56
N TYR A 618 -29.00 -34.95 76.87
CA TYR A 618 -27.53 -34.97 76.69
C TYR A 618 -26.71 -33.71 76.99
N ILE A 619 -26.59 -33.29 78.26
CA ILE A 619 -25.28 -32.92 78.86
C ILE A 619 -25.31 -33.34 80.34
N SER A 620 -24.57 -34.40 80.68
CA SER A 620 -24.36 -34.90 82.04
C SER A 620 -22.92 -35.38 82.20
N GLY A 621 -22.19 -34.89 83.20
CA GLY A 621 -21.00 -35.60 83.69
C GLY A 621 -19.90 -34.80 84.38
N ASN A 622 -20.13 -34.49 85.67
CA ASN A 622 -19.19 -34.39 86.80
C ASN A 622 -17.88 -33.55 86.68
N ILE A 623 -17.93 -32.34 87.23
CA ILE A 623 -16.76 -31.52 87.62
C ILE A 623 -16.73 -31.45 89.16
N ALA A 624 -15.59 -31.80 89.75
CA ALA A 624 -15.29 -31.82 91.19
C ALA A 624 -13.90 -31.20 91.45
N PRO A 625 -13.53 -31.02 92.72
CA PRO A 625 -13.42 -29.74 93.42
C PRO A 625 -12.09 -29.03 93.15
N ASN A 626 -12.13 -27.74 92.83
CA ASN A 626 -11.03 -26.85 92.41
C ASN A 626 -10.76 -26.76 90.90
N GLY A 627 -11.60 -27.36 90.06
CA GLY A 627 -11.59 -27.14 88.61
C GLY A 627 -12.79 -26.33 88.15
N HIS A 628 -12.55 -25.16 87.56
CA HIS A 628 -13.53 -24.42 86.77
C HIS A 628 -13.53 -25.07 85.38
N SER A 629 -14.62 -25.71 84.95
CA SER A 629 -14.71 -26.22 83.57
C SER A 629 -15.92 -25.61 82.89
N VAL A 630 -15.60 -24.71 81.94
CA VAL A 630 -16.55 -24.06 81.06
C VAL A 630 -16.72 -24.97 79.84
N VAL A 631 -17.87 -25.61 79.72
CA VAL A 631 -18.20 -26.41 78.53
C VAL A 631 -18.83 -25.47 77.51
N TYR A 632 -18.12 -25.22 76.42
CA TYR A 632 -18.66 -24.48 75.28
C TYR A 632 -19.37 -25.44 74.32
N SER A 633 -20.59 -25.10 73.90
CA SER A 633 -21.22 -25.76 72.76
C SER A 633 -20.40 -25.54 71.48
N LYS A 634 -20.43 -26.50 70.52
CA LYS A 634 -19.83 -26.28 69.19
C LYS A 634 -20.35 -24.96 68.60
N PRO A 635 -19.49 -24.13 67.97
CA PRO A 635 -19.92 -22.87 67.39
C PRO A 635 -21.04 -23.13 66.37
N ALA A 636 -22.25 -22.69 66.71
CA ALA A 636 -23.40 -22.75 65.85
C ALA A 636 -23.68 -21.32 65.37
N SER A 637 -23.55 -21.10 64.06
CA SER A 637 -23.95 -19.85 63.44
C SER A 637 -25.47 -19.70 63.61
N ALA A 638 -25.91 -18.64 64.31
CA ALA A 638 -27.33 -18.31 64.42
C ALA A 638 -27.95 -17.80 63.10
N GLY A 639 -27.20 -17.87 61.99
CA GLY A 639 -27.65 -17.43 60.68
C GLY A 639 -27.83 -15.92 60.60
N ARG A 640 -27.98 -15.43 59.37
CA ARG A 640 -28.29 -14.02 59.09
C ARG A 640 -29.81 -13.89 59.05
N PRO A 641 -30.47 -13.08 59.91
CA PRO A 641 -31.90 -12.88 59.77
C PRO A 641 -32.17 -12.14 58.46
N SER A 642 -32.88 -12.80 57.55
CA SER A 642 -33.34 -12.24 56.29
C SER A 642 -34.78 -12.67 56.03
N GLY A 643 -35.56 -11.73 55.52
CA GLY A 643 -36.94 -11.94 55.11
C GLY A 643 -37.24 -11.08 53.91
N SER A 644 -38.14 -11.53 53.06
CA SER A 644 -38.56 -10.82 51.85
C SER A 644 -40.08 -10.69 51.83
N VAL A 645 -40.58 -9.46 51.69
CA VAL A 645 -41.97 -9.21 51.34
C VAL A 645 -42.01 -9.00 49.84
N SER A 646 -42.74 -9.86 49.13
CA SER A 646 -42.94 -9.75 47.68
C SER A 646 -44.32 -9.15 47.41
N VAL A 647 -44.35 -7.97 46.80
CA VAL A 647 -45.56 -7.42 46.19
C VAL A 647 -45.52 -7.89 44.73
N SER A 648 -46.37 -8.86 44.38
CA SER A 648 -46.43 -9.42 43.03
C SER A 648 -47.24 -8.49 42.12
N ASP A 649 -46.63 -7.39 41.69
CA ASP A 649 -47.04 -6.67 40.48
C ASP A 649 -45.78 -6.13 39.79
N THR A 650 -45.37 -6.83 38.73
CA THR A 650 -44.24 -6.45 37.90
C THR A 650 -44.70 -5.63 36.71
N GLY A 651 -44.29 -4.35 36.65
CA GLY A 651 -44.36 -3.55 35.43
C GLY A 651 -43.40 -4.10 34.36
N VAL A 652 -43.88 -4.16 33.11
CA VAL A 652 -43.17 -4.71 31.95
C VAL A 652 -42.12 -3.70 31.45
N ALA A 653 -40.91 -4.16 31.12
CA ALA A 653 -39.95 -3.33 30.39
C ALA A 653 -40.57 -2.96 29.04
N ASN A 654 -40.51 -1.68 28.68
CA ASN A 654 -41.13 -1.10 27.47
C ASN A 654 -42.68 -1.05 27.49
N ALA A 655 -43.29 -0.89 28.67
CA ALA A 655 -44.70 -0.52 28.76
C ALA A 655 -44.92 0.90 28.20
N THR A 656 -45.54 0.99 27.03
CA THR A 656 -45.88 2.23 26.34
C THR A 656 -47.33 2.60 26.67
N LEU A 657 -47.59 3.81 27.17
CA LEU A 657 -48.95 4.33 27.27
C LEU A 657 -49.45 4.65 25.86
N ASP A 658 -50.45 3.91 25.38
CA ASP A 658 -51.10 4.22 24.12
C ASP A 658 -52.08 5.38 24.31
N VAL A 659 -51.66 6.58 23.90
CA VAL A 659 -52.46 7.82 23.94
C VAL A 659 -53.01 8.21 22.57
N ARG A 660 -53.11 7.26 21.62
CA ARG A 660 -53.57 7.54 20.25
C ARG A 660 -55.08 7.85 20.20
N GLY A 661 -55.42 9.07 19.76
CA GLY A 661 -56.76 9.44 19.25
C GLY A 661 -57.00 8.90 17.82
N LYS A 662 -58.25 8.94 17.33
CA LYS A 662 -58.72 8.28 16.08
C LYS A 662 -57.81 8.52 14.85
N HIS A 663 -57.50 7.46 14.09
CA HIS A 663 -56.73 7.51 12.84
C HIS A 663 -57.66 7.59 11.60
N LEU A 664 -57.22 8.25 10.52
CA LEU A 664 -57.93 8.39 9.24
C LEU A 664 -57.12 7.73 8.10
N THR A 665 -57.77 6.92 7.26
CA THR A 665 -57.14 6.28 6.09
C THR A 665 -57.22 7.19 4.86
N VAL A 666 -56.12 7.33 4.11
CA VAL A 666 -56.03 8.11 2.87
C VAL A 666 -55.52 7.26 1.70
N TYR A 667 -55.96 7.60 0.49
CA TYR A 667 -55.59 7.00 -0.80
C TYR A 667 -54.92 8.05 -1.70
N MET A 668 -53.98 7.62 -2.52
CA MET A 668 -53.22 8.50 -3.42
C MET A 668 -53.45 8.11 -4.86
N TRP A 669 -53.76 9.08 -5.73
CA TRP A 669 -54.08 8.89 -7.15
C TRP A 669 -53.17 9.75 -8.03
N LEU A 670 -52.68 9.19 -9.13
CA LEU A 670 -51.87 9.89 -10.13
C LEU A 670 -52.65 10.01 -11.45
N ARG A 671 -52.70 11.19 -12.05
CA ARG A 671 -53.28 11.38 -13.39
C ARG A 671 -52.32 10.89 -14.46
N THR A 672 -52.78 10.01 -15.34
CA THR A 672 -51.95 9.40 -16.40
C THR A 672 -52.44 9.67 -17.81
N GLY A 673 -53.66 10.22 -17.96
CA GLY A 673 -54.27 10.57 -19.25
C GLY A 673 -55.30 11.69 -19.11
#